data_AF-A0A419DHF2-F1
#
_entry.id   AF-A0A419DHF2-F1
#
_cell.length_a   1.000
_cell.length_b   1.000
_cell.length_c   1.000
_cell.angle_alpha   90.00
_cell.angle_beta   90.00
_cell.angle_gamma   90.00
#
_symmetry.space_group_name_H-M   'P 1'
#
loop_
_entity.id
_entity.type
_entity.pdbx_description
1 polymer ?
#
loop_
_entity_poly.entity_id
_entity_poly.type
_entity_poly.pdbx_seq_one_letter_code
_entity_poly.pdbx_strand_id
1 'polypeptide(L)'
;MLYLLLGALGFPIFHLVDIAAIKRIAWAKPLSWISGCGLIASGAILACLSPDKFILPVWAVICGWILFTASMFQLLHSLFINLPFYKTYFKVGVSDELVTSGLYAVVRHPGVYGLGVALFSLVLVSQSRLMLDAALVWMAIDIVVVAIQDRFFFERMFCSYADYRKNTPMLVPNWRSLTRYATDITLKDLDTRRDVTMNKVADLFAQGKYDEVWQICCGFLDLSIADFMRIQNRLLLEQIGLLKRCELGQRVMDGANPETVEEFRDCVPLTTYADYAPYLLKRRMDVLPKKPLLWQYTSGKSGEYAYRWAPITARAFDEIEPLVFAMMILAAANKRGEVNFHKNDRVLYSMAPPPYATGTIVRAFPHELFTMLPPVAEAERMPFEERMKKGFDMALSEGLDMSICMSSVAVAIGQRFSRHAQEKSDMKSWLKKNPKALVRLAGGILKAKLNHRALMPRDLWKLKGLVTFGIDGEVFREKIKDMWGCYPLDFHGCTEAPVIAMQAWDHSGMTFVPHLNFLEFIPEKDALRSREDIAFKPRTFLMNELEPGNYELVITSLHGGPFIRYRLGHMVKILSRRNDNLNIDIPQMSFVARIDDQIDIAGFTRLGEKIIWRAIENSRLEYVDWVARKEMREKPILHLYVEMKGDDRNTPVEKIAESIHAELKLLDTPYAELESFIGLRPLMITLLPEGAFKTYELRQKAAGADLAHVKATHINPGEETISFLVDTSVSVKARTAAQNASV
;
A
#
# COMPACT_ATOMS: atom_id res chain seq x y z
N MET A 1 -2.89 -16.40 -58.52
CA MET A 1 -4.25 -16.19 -57.98
C MET A 1 -4.72 -17.31 -57.05
N LEU A 2 -4.70 -18.59 -57.46
CA LEU A 2 -5.13 -19.71 -56.60
C LEU A 2 -4.40 -19.78 -55.24
N TYR A 3 -3.08 -19.60 -55.20
CA TYR A 3 -2.28 -19.66 -53.96
C TYR A 3 -2.53 -18.47 -53.01
N LEU A 4 -2.82 -17.30 -53.59
CA LEU A 4 -3.20 -16.08 -52.88
C LEU A 4 -4.52 -16.28 -52.13
N LEU A 5 -5.50 -16.89 -52.81
CA LEU A 5 -6.80 -17.24 -52.24
C LEU A 5 -6.67 -18.33 -51.18
N LEU A 6 -5.81 -19.33 -51.39
CA LEU A 6 -5.59 -20.42 -50.43
C LEU A 6 -5.10 -19.92 -49.07
N GLY A 7 -4.09 -19.02 -49.07
CA GLY A 7 -3.61 -18.41 -47.82
C GLY A 7 -4.62 -17.43 -47.21
N ALA A 8 -5.35 -16.68 -48.04
CA ALA A 8 -6.38 -15.74 -47.58
C ALA A 8 -7.53 -16.44 -46.83
N LEU A 9 -7.89 -17.66 -47.24
CA LEU A 9 -8.91 -18.47 -46.55
C LEU A 9 -8.50 -18.90 -45.13
N GLY A 10 -7.20 -18.90 -44.81
CA GLY A 10 -6.73 -19.25 -43.48
C GLY A 10 -7.08 -18.22 -42.39
N PHE A 11 -7.20 -16.94 -42.75
CA PHE A 11 -7.43 -15.85 -41.79
C PHE A 11 -8.85 -15.86 -41.18
N PRO A 12 -9.95 -15.98 -41.95
CA PRO A 12 -11.29 -16.06 -41.38
C PRO A 12 -11.52 -17.28 -40.48
N ILE A 13 -10.75 -18.36 -40.66
CA ILE A 13 -10.84 -19.57 -39.84
C ILE A 13 -10.46 -19.26 -38.38
N PHE A 14 -9.65 -18.23 -38.10
CA PHE A 14 -9.36 -17.84 -36.72
C PHE A 14 -10.61 -17.37 -35.96
N HIS A 15 -11.62 -16.81 -36.63
CA HIS A 15 -12.90 -16.50 -35.98
C HIS A 15 -13.65 -17.78 -35.53
N LEU A 16 -13.42 -18.93 -36.17
CA LEU A 16 -13.99 -20.19 -35.70
C LEU A 16 -13.40 -20.62 -34.36
N VAL A 17 -12.15 -20.23 -34.06
CA VAL A 17 -11.54 -20.43 -32.73
C VAL A 17 -12.30 -19.61 -31.68
N ASP A 18 -12.59 -18.34 -31.97
CA ASP A 18 -13.34 -17.45 -31.07
C ASP A 18 -14.79 -17.93 -30.88
N ILE A 19 -15.46 -18.34 -31.95
CA ILE A 19 -16.82 -18.91 -31.90
C ILE A 19 -16.83 -20.21 -31.10
N ALA A 20 -15.85 -21.10 -31.31
CA ALA A 20 -15.73 -22.33 -30.55
C ALA A 20 -15.46 -22.07 -29.06
N ALA A 21 -14.71 -21.00 -28.72
CA ALA A 21 -14.51 -20.55 -27.35
C ALA A 21 -15.82 -20.09 -26.70
N ILE A 22 -16.58 -19.22 -27.38
CA ILE A 22 -17.87 -18.70 -26.90
C ILE A 22 -18.91 -19.84 -26.76
N LYS A 23 -18.99 -20.73 -27.76
CA LYS A 23 -19.92 -21.88 -27.77
C LYS A 23 -19.44 -23.11 -26.99
N ARG A 24 -18.26 -23.03 -26.35
CA ARG A 24 -17.67 -24.10 -25.53
C ARG A 24 -17.47 -25.45 -26.26
N ILE A 25 -17.07 -25.42 -27.54
CA ILE A 25 -16.82 -26.62 -28.35
C ILE A 25 -15.32 -26.97 -28.31
N ALA A 26 -14.96 -27.95 -27.47
CA ALA A 26 -13.57 -28.30 -27.14
C ALA A 26 -12.68 -28.66 -28.35
N TRP A 27 -13.17 -29.55 -29.22
CA TRP A 27 -12.38 -30.11 -30.34
C TRP A 27 -12.23 -29.14 -31.52
N ALA A 28 -13.15 -28.17 -31.66
CA ALA A 28 -13.16 -27.25 -32.79
C ALA A 28 -12.05 -26.19 -32.72
N LYS A 29 -11.57 -25.86 -31.51
CA LYS A 29 -10.47 -24.90 -31.31
C LYS A 29 -9.14 -25.35 -31.92
N PRO A 30 -8.56 -26.51 -31.54
CA PRO A 30 -7.29 -26.96 -32.11
C PRO A 30 -7.41 -27.25 -33.60
N LEU A 31 -8.54 -27.80 -34.06
CA LEU A 31 -8.76 -28.07 -35.48
C LEU A 31 -8.78 -26.79 -36.32
N SER A 32 -9.50 -25.75 -35.87
CA SER A 32 -9.58 -24.47 -36.59
C SER A 32 -8.23 -23.76 -36.61
N TRP A 33 -7.52 -23.73 -35.48
CA TRP A 33 -6.19 -23.14 -35.39
C TRP A 33 -5.18 -23.83 -36.31
N ILE A 34 -5.08 -25.17 -36.26
CA ILE A 34 -4.16 -25.95 -37.10
C ILE A 34 -4.49 -25.76 -38.58
N SER A 35 -5.78 -25.78 -38.94
CA SER A 35 -6.22 -25.59 -40.32
C SER A 35 -5.91 -24.19 -40.85
N GLY A 36 -6.17 -23.15 -40.06
CA GLY A 36 -5.88 -21.75 -40.42
C GLY A 36 -4.39 -21.51 -40.62
N CYS A 37 -3.56 -21.94 -39.66
CA CYS A 37 -2.10 -21.85 -39.77
C CYS A 37 -1.55 -22.66 -40.94
N GLY A 38 -2.07 -23.88 -41.15
CA GLY A 38 -1.66 -24.75 -42.25
C GLY A 38 -1.93 -24.15 -43.62
N LEU A 39 -3.08 -23.51 -43.82
CA LEU A 39 -3.42 -22.82 -45.07
C LEU A 39 -2.54 -21.60 -45.34
N ILE A 40 -2.27 -20.79 -44.32
CA ILE A 40 -1.38 -19.61 -44.44
C ILE A 40 0.05 -20.06 -44.76
N ALA A 41 0.58 -21.07 -44.04
CA ALA A 41 1.92 -21.59 -44.27
C ALA A 41 2.06 -22.23 -45.66
N SER A 42 1.07 -23.03 -46.08
CA SER A 42 1.06 -23.66 -47.41
C SER A 42 0.98 -22.61 -48.52
N GLY A 43 0.11 -21.61 -48.36
CA GLY A 43 0.04 -20.47 -49.27
C GLY A 43 1.36 -19.72 -49.36
N ALA A 44 2.02 -19.45 -48.23
CA ALA A 44 3.29 -18.72 -48.18
C ALA A 44 4.42 -19.49 -48.87
N ILE A 45 4.52 -20.82 -48.65
CA ILE A 45 5.50 -21.67 -49.31
C ILE A 45 5.29 -21.64 -50.84
N LEU A 46 4.04 -21.82 -51.29
CA LEU A 46 3.71 -21.81 -52.72
C LEU A 46 3.96 -20.42 -53.36
N ALA A 47 3.68 -19.34 -52.64
CA ALA A 47 3.98 -17.98 -53.10
C ALA A 47 5.49 -17.74 -53.20
N CYS A 48 6.30 -18.26 -52.27
CA CYS A 48 7.76 -18.17 -52.31
C CYS A 48 8.37 -18.99 -53.45
N LEU A 49 7.78 -20.14 -53.80
CA LEU A 49 8.24 -21.01 -54.88
C LEU A 49 7.80 -20.56 -56.28
N SER A 50 7.06 -19.45 -56.38
CA SER A 50 6.61 -18.89 -57.66
C SER A 50 7.80 -18.62 -58.61
N PRO A 51 7.67 -18.94 -59.91
CA PRO A 51 8.74 -18.72 -60.89
C PRO A 51 8.99 -17.24 -61.18
N ASP A 52 8.01 -16.37 -60.96
CA ASP A 52 8.13 -14.93 -61.22
C ASP A 52 8.88 -14.22 -60.08
N LYS A 53 10.16 -13.94 -60.31
CA LYS A 53 11.09 -13.36 -59.34
C LYS A 53 11.69 -12.05 -59.84
N PHE A 54 11.93 -11.12 -58.92
CA PHE A 54 12.77 -9.97 -59.16
C PHE A 54 14.17 -10.21 -58.58
N ILE A 55 15.17 -9.41 -58.98
CA ILE A 55 16.55 -9.61 -58.54
C ILE A 55 16.86 -8.61 -57.42
N LEU A 56 17.25 -9.14 -56.26
CA LEU A 56 17.76 -8.36 -55.14
C LEU A 56 19.25 -8.65 -54.89
N PRO A 57 20.01 -7.68 -54.36
CA PRO A 57 21.38 -7.93 -53.95
C PRO A 57 21.44 -8.91 -52.77
N VAL A 58 22.53 -9.67 -52.66
CA VAL A 58 22.72 -10.73 -51.65
C VAL A 58 22.49 -10.23 -50.21
N TRP A 59 22.91 -8.99 -49.91
CA TRP A 59 22.69 -8.41 -48.59
C TRP A 59 21.20 -8.28 -48.22
N ALA A 60 20.32 -8.02 -49.20
CA ALA A 60 18.89 -7.89 -48.95
C ALA A 60 18.26 -9.24 -48.60
N VAL A 61 18.75 -10.33 -49.21
CA VAL A 61 18.35 -11.71 -48.89
C VAL A 61 18.80 -12.09 -47.49
N ILE A 62 20.04 -11.74 -47.11
CA ILE A 62 20.57 -11.96 -45.75
C ILE A 62 19.74 -11.18 -44.72
N CYS A 63 19.45 -9.90 -44.99
CA CYS A 63 18.55 -9.10 -44.15
C CYS A 63 17.16 -9.73 -44.04
N GLY A 64 16.63 -10.29 -45.13
CA GLY A 64 15.38 -11.04 -45.14
C GLY A 64 15.38 -12.20 -44.15
N TRP A 65 16.42 -13.05 -44.16
CA TRP A 65 16.53 -14.17 -43.22
C TRP A 65 16.65 -13.72 -41.76
N ILE A 66 17.40 -12.65 -41.49
CA ILE A 66 17.53 -12.09 -40.13
C ILE A 66 16.17 -11.58 -39.64
N LEU A 67 15.48 -10.78 -40.47
CA LEU A 67 14.17 -10.23 -40.14
C LEU A 67 13.14 -11.34 -39.92
N PHE A 68 13.12 -12.35 -40.79
CA PHE A 68 12.20 -13.49 -40.68
C PHE A 68 12.40 -14.24 -39.36
N THR A 69 13.66 -14.50 -38.99
CA THR A 69 13.98 -15.21 -37.75
C THR A 69 13.55 -14.40 -36.52
N ALA A 70 13.87 -13.11 -36.49
CA ALA A 70 13.48 -12.21 -35.40
C ALA A 70 11.95 -12.05 -35.29
N SER A 71 11.25 -11.91 -36.41
CA SER A 71 9.79 -11.76 -36.43
C SER A 71 9.07 -13.03 -36.05
N MET A 72 9.59 -14.20 -36.46
CA MET A 72 9.05 -15.50 -36.02
C MET A 72 9.22 -15.67 -34.52
N PHE A 73 10.37 -15.31 -33.95
CA PHE A 73 10.55 -15.33 -32.51
C PHE A 73 9.56 -14.42 -31.78
N GLN A 74 9.37 -13.18 -32.25
CA GLN A 74 8.40 -12.24 -31.68
C GLN A 74 6.96 -12.78 -31.80
N LEU A 75 6.60 -13.37 -32.94
CA LEU A 75 5.29 -13.96 -33.16
C LEU A 75 5.03 -15.11 -32.19
N LEU A 76 5.96 -16.06 -32.08
CA LEU A 76 5.88 -17.18 -31.14
C LEU A 76 5.81 -16.70 -29.69
N HIS A 77 6.62 -15.70 -29.32
CA HIS A 77 6.59 -15.11 -27.99
C HIS A 77 5.24 -14.46 -27.68
N SER A 78 4.65 -13.75 -28.66
CA SER A 78 3.33 -13.12 -28.48
C SER A 78 2.22 -14.14 -28.28
N LEU A 79 2.21 -15.25 -29.02
CA LEU A 79 1.12 -16.23 -29.03
C LEU A 79 1.27 -17.33 -27.98
N PHE A 80 2.50 -17.68 -27.60
CA PHE A 80 2.77 -18.87 -26.78
C PHE A 80 3.43 -18.59 -25.43
N ILE A 81 4.10 -17.44 -25.29
CA ILE A 81 4.77 -17.07 -24.04
C ILE A 81 3.92 -16.05 -23.26
N ASN A 82 3.41 -15.01 -23.92
CA ASN A 82 2.57 -14.02 -23.25
C ASN A 82 1.14 -14.53 -22.97
N LEU A 83 0.62 -15.44 -23.79
CA LEU A 83 -0.68 -16.05 -23.57
C LEU A 83 -0.55 -17.43 -22.91
N PRO A 84 -1.47 -17.82 -22.02
CA PRO A 84 -1.48 -19.16 -21.43
C PRO A 84 -1.90 -20.20 -22.50
N PHE A 85 -0.92 -20.72 -23.25
CA PHE A 85 -1.10 -21.58 -24.44
C PHE A 85 -2.20 -22.64 -24.29
N TYR A 86 -2.11 -23.48 -23.24
CA TYR A 86 -3.07 -24.55 -23.02
C TYR A 86 -4.50 -24.02 -22.80
N LYS A 87 -4.64 -22.90 -22.08
CA LYS A 87 -5.95 -22.29 -21.80
C LYS A 87 -6.56 -21.66 -23.04
N THR A 88 -5.74 -21.03 -23.88
CA THR A 88 -6.20 -20.33 -25.09
C THR A 88 -6.63 -21.32 -26.18
N TYR A 89 -5.78 -22.29 -26.50
CA TYR A 89 -5.95 -23.13 -27.69
C TYR A 89 -6.59 -24.51 -27.44
N PHE A 90 -6.51 -25.04 -26.21
CA PHE A 90 -6.98 -26.41 -25.90
C PHE A 90 -8.12 -26.47 -24.87
N LYS A 91 -8.14 -25.59 -23.85
CA LYS A 91 -9.18 -25.61 -22.82
C LYS A 91 -10.56 -25.19 -23.39
N VAL A 92 -11.61 -25.83 -22.89
CA VAL A 92 -13.02 -25.53 -23.23
C VAL A 92 -13.42 -24.17 -22.66
N GLY A 93 -14.09 -23.35 -23.47
CA GLY A 93 -14.58 -22.03 -23.05
C GLY A 93 -13.60 -20.88 -23.30
N VAL A 94 -13.93 -19.69 -22.78
CA VAL A 94 -13.04 -18.52 -22.84
C VAL A 94 -12.00 -18.61 -21.70
N SER A 95 -10.79 -18.06 -21.89
CA SER A 95 -9.82 -17.91 -20.81
C SER A 95 -10.43 -17.11 -19.64
N ASP A 96 -10.25 -17.60 -18.42
CA ASP A 96 -10.78 -16.96 -17.20
C ASP A 96 -10.10 -15.60 -16.90
N GLU A 97 -9.03 -15.25 -17.61
CA GLU A 97 -8.23 -14.05 -17.40
C GLU A 97 -7.86 -13.38 -18.73
N LEU A 98 -8.04 -12.06 -18.79
CA LEU A 98 -7.62 -11.19 -19.89
C LEU A 98 -6.15 -10.80 -19.69
N VAL A 99 -5.27 -11.19 -20.62
CA VAL A 99 -3.85 -10.83 -20.57
C VAL A 99 -3.65 -9.38 -21.02
N THR A 100 -3.09 -8.55 -20.15
CA THR A 100 -2.84 -7.12 -20.41
C THR A 100 -1.38 -6.69 -20.18
N SER A 101 -0.49 -7.65 -19.92
CA SER A 101 0.94 -7.45 -19.61
C SER A 101 1.86 -7.90 -20.75
N GLY A 102 3.15 -7.55 -20.67
CA GLY A 102 4.13 -7.90 -21.71
C GLY A 102 3.85 -7.15 -23.03
N LEU A 103 3.92 -7.83 -24.18
CA LEU A 103 3.64 -7.19 -25.48
C LEU A 103 2.17 -6.70 -25.58
N TYR A 104 1.27 -7.32 -24.82
CA TYR A 104 -0.14 -6.89 -24.71
C TYR A 104 -0.31 -5.61 -23.87
N ALA A 105 0.71 -5.17 -23.12
CA ALA A 105 0.71 -3.85 -22.49
C ALA A 105 0.98 -2.72 -23.50
N VAL A 106 1.68 -3.04 -24.60
CA VAL A 106 2.06 -2.09 -25.65
C VAL A 106 0.90 -1.91 -26.64
N VAL A 107 0.37 -3.01 -27.17
CA VAL A 107 -0.71 -3.04 -28.17
C VAL A 107 -1.61 -4.25 -27.93
N ARG A 108 -2.89 -4.17 -28.32
CA ARG A 108 -3.82 -5.28 -28.08
C ARG A 108 -3.57 -6.48 -28.99
N HIS A 109 -3.01 -6.27 -30.18
CA HIS A 109 -2.73 -7.32 -31.17
C HIS A 109 -1.25 -7.35 -31.58
N PRO A 110 -0.33 -7.72 -30.67
CA PRO A 110 1.11 -7.71 -30.94
C PRO A 110 1.54 -8.75 -31.99
N GLY A 111 0.74 -9.79 -32.24
CA GLY A 111 1.02 -10.81 -33.25
C GLY A 111 1.00 -10.30 -34.68
N VAL A 112 0.25 -9.22 -34.96
CA VAL A 112 0.18 -8.58 -36.29
C VAL A 112 1.55 -8.06 -36.74
N TYR A 113 2.36 -7.57 -35.79
CA TYR A 113 3.73 -7.14 -36.07
C TYR A 113 4.62 -8.31 -36.50
N GLY A 114 4.57 -9.41 -35.76
CA GLY A 114 5.38 -10.60 -36.04
C GLY A 114 5.01 -11.24 -37.37
N LEU A 115 3.71 -11.39 -37.63
CA LEU A 115 3.22 -11.94 -38.88
C LEU A 115 3.53 -11.01 -40.06
N GLY A 116 3.26 -9.71 -39.93
CA GLY A 116 3.54 -8.73 -40.99
C GLY A 116 5.02 -8.73 -41.40
N VAL A 117 5.93 -8.59 -40.42
CA VAL A 117 7.38 -8.61 -40.71
C VAL A 117 7.83 -9.96 -41.26
N ALA A 118 7.25 -11.09 -40.81
CA ALA A 118 7.54 -12.41 -41.38
C ALA A 118 7.12 -12.52 -42.85
N LEU A 119 5.95 -11.99 -43.22
CA LEU A 119 5.48 -12.01 -44.61
C LEU A 119 6.35 -11.16 -45.53
N PHE A 120 6.70 -9.93 -45.11
CA PHE A 120 7.56 -9.05 -45.91
C PHE A 120 9.02 -9.51 -45.97
N SER A 121 9.53 -10.19 -44.94
CA SER A 121 10.87 -10.78 -44.99
C SER A 121 10.94 -11.96 -45.96
N LEU A 122 9.87 -12.77 -46.07
CA LEU A 122 9.77 -13.82 -47.09
C LEU A 122 9.78 -13.26 -48.53
N VAL A 123 9.33 -12.03 -48.75
CA VAL A 123 9.49 -11.33 -50.05
C VAL A 123 10.96 -11.12 -50.39
N LEU A 124 11.77 -10.69 -49.41
CA LEU A 124 13.21 -10.48 -49.60
C LEU A 124 13.96 -11.80 -49.80
N VAL A 125 13.57 -12.84 -49.08
CA VAL A 125 14.19 -14.18 -49.15
C VAL A 125 13.87 -14.88 -50.47
N SER A 126 12.59 -14.94 -50.84
CA SER A 126 12.15 -15.65 -52.04
C SER A 126 12.35 -14.85 -53.32
N GLN A 127 12.41 -13.52 -53.21
CA GLN A 127 12.40 -12.55 -54.29
C GLN A 127 11.20 -12.71 -55.22
N SER A 128 10.11 -13.31 -54.73
CA SER A 128 8.91 -13.63 -55.49
C SER A 128 7.97 -12.42 -55.57
N ARG A 129 7.55 -12.04 -56.78
CA ARG A 129 6.51 -11.01 -56.98
C ARG A 129 5.17 -11.44 -56.40
N LEU A 130 4.84 -12.72 -56.55
CA LEU A 130 3.62 -13.29 -55.99
C LEU A 130 3.61 -13.23 -54.45
N MET A 131 4.78 -13.39 -53.81
CA MET A 131 4.90 -13.24 -52.36
C MET A 131 4.70 -11.79 -51.91
N LEU A 132 5.11 -10.80 -52.72
CA LEU A 132 4.86 -9.38 -52.43
C LEU A 132 3.37 -9.07 -52.44
N ASP A 133 2.66 -9.52 -53.49
CA ASP A 133 1.21 -9.38 -53.57
C ASP A 133 0.51 -10.10 -52.40
N ALA A 134 0.96 -11.30 -52.07
CA ALA A 134 0.45 -12.07 -50.93
C ALA A 134 0.68 -11.35 -49.59
N ALA A 135 1.88 -10.80 -49.34
CA ALA A 135 2.18 -10.07 -48.12
C ALA A 135 1.28 -8.84 -47.94
N LEU A 136 1.06 -8.06 -49.00
CA LEU A 136 0.19 -6.88 -48.96
C LEU A 136 -1.28 -7.26 -48.69
N VAL A 137 -1.80 -8.25 -49.44
CA VAL A 137 -3.19 -8.68 -49.32
C VAL A 137 -3.44 -9.35 -47.97
N TRP A 138 -2.57 -10.25 -47.53
CA TRP A 138 -2.74 -10.98 -46.27
C TRP A 138 -2.55 -10.08 -45.06
N MET A 139 -1.66 -9.08 -45.10
CA MET A 139 -1.55 -8.08 -44.03
C MET A 139 -2.84 -7.26 -43.90
N ALA A 140 -3.44 -6.85 -45.02
CA ALA A 140 -4.72 -6.14 -44.99
C ALA A 140 -5.84 -7.01 -44.41
N ILE A 141 -5.89 -8.29 -44.79
CA ILE A 141 -6.86 -9.25 -44.25
C ILE A 141 -6.63 -9.47 -42.75
N ASP A 142 -5.39 -9.63 -42.30
CA ASP A 142 -5.04 -9.80 -40.89
C ASP A 142 -5.54 -8.62 -40.04
N ILE A 143 -5.29 -7.39 -40.50
CA ILE A 143 -5.78 -6.16 -39.85
C ILE A 143 -7.32 -6.16 -39.74
N VAL A 144 -8.03 -6.59 -40.79
CA VAL A 144 -9.49 -6.69 -40.78
C VAL A 144 -9.97 -7.75 -39.79
N VAL A 145 -9.33 -8.93 -39.78
CA VAL A 145 -9.65 -10.02 -38.85
C VAL A 145 -9.46 -9.57 -37.40
N VAL A 146 -8.32 -8.97 -37.05
CA VAL A 146 -8.09 -8.50 -35.68
C VAL A 146 -9.02 -7.35 -35.30
N ALA A 147 -9.42 -6.49 -36.23
CA ALA A 147 -10.40 -5.43 -35.97
C ALA A 147 -11.79 -6.00 -35.67
N ILE A 148 -12.19 -7.07 -36.37
CA ILE A 148 -13.43 -7.80 -36.08
C ILE A 148 -13.32 -8.52 -34.73
N GLN A 149 -12.18 -9.16 -34.43
CA GLN A 149 -11.92 -9.79 -33.12
C GLN A 149 -12.03 -8.78 -31.97
N ASP A 150 -11.34 -7.64 -32.09
CA ASP A 150 -11.30 -6.57 -31.10
C ASP A 150 -12.70 -6.02 -30.78
N ARG A 151 -13.52 -5.83 -31.81
CA ARG A 151 -14.82 -5.16 -31.68
C ARG A 151 -15.99 -6.09 -31.36
N PHE A 152 -16.00 -7.31 -31.90
CA PHE A 152 -17.17 -8.18 -31.84
C PHE A 152 -16.98 -9.41 -30.96
N PHE A 153 -15.78 -10.02 -30.99
CA PHE A 153 -15.52 -11.26 -30.26
C PHE A 153 -15.03 -10.97 -28.84
N PHE A 154 -14.00 -10.14 -28.67
CA PHE A 154 -13.38 -9.92 -27.36
C PHE A 154 -14.28 -9.19 -26.36
N GLU A 155 -15.16 -8.28 -26.81
CA GLU A 155 -16.20 -7.67 -25.96
C GLU A 155 -17.19 -8.71 -25.39
N ARG A 156 -17.44 -9.80 -26.12
CA ARG A 156 -18.32 -10.90 -25.67
C ARG A 156 -17.58 -11.96 -24.87
N MET A 157 -16.26 -12.05 -25.03
CA MET A 157 -15.42 -13.03 -24.36
C MET A 157 -14.99 -12.56 -22.97
N PHE A 158 -14.71 -11.26 -22.77
CA PHE A 158 -14.14 -10.76 -21.52
C PHE A 158 -14.93 -9.57 -20.95
N CYS A 159 -15.45 -9.71 -19.73
CA CYS A 159 -16.25 -8.66 -19.06
C CYS A 159 -15.47 -7.34 -18.84
N SER A 160 -14.15 -7.42 -18.66
CA SER A 160 -13.27 -6.25 -18.41
C SER A 160 -12.59 -5.73 -19.69
N TYR A 161 -12.99 -6.17 -20.88
CA TYR A 161 -12.34 -5.76 -22.14
C TYR A 161 -12.48 -4.26 -22.43
N ALA A 162 -13.60 -3.66 -22.03
CA ALA A 162 -13.87 -2.24 -22.23
C ALA A 162 -12.80 -1.34 -21.58
N ASP A 163 -12.32 -1.72 -20.40
CA ASP A 163 -11.29 -0.96 -19.67
C ASP A 163 -9.90 -1.18 -20.26
N TYR A 164 -9.62 -2.38 -20.77
CA TYR A 164 -8.39 -2.64 -21.53
C TYR A 164 -8.33 -1.83 -22.84
N ARG A 165 -9.45 -1.74 -23.55
CA ARG A 165 -9.58 -0.99 -24.81
C ARG A 165 -9.35 0.51 -24.63
N LYS A 166 -9.76 1.10 -23.50
CA LYS A 166 -9.50 2.51 -23.16
C LYS A 166 -8.02 2.80 -22.94
N ASN A 167 -7.28 1.84 -22.39
CA ASN A 167 -5.95 2.05 -21.86
C ASN A 167 -4.82 1.59 -22.77
N THR A 168 -5.04 0.59 -23.63
CA THR A 168 -4.01 0.04 -24.54
C THR A 168 -4.48 0.21 -25.96
N PRO A 169 -3.71 0.78 -26.90
CA PRO A 169 -4.12 0.95 -28.30
C PRO A 169 -4.20 -0.38 -29.07
N MET A 170 -4.97 -0.43 -30.16
CA MET A 170 -5.21 -1.67 -30.92
C MET A 170 -3.95 -2.20 -31.60
N LEU A 171 -3.31 -1.33 -32.40
CA LEU A 171 -2.15 -1.67 -33.22
C LEU A 171 -1.01 -0.67 -33.01
N VAL A 172 -1.24 0.65 -33.07
CA VAL A 172 -0.15 1.64 -32.97
C VAL A 172 0.13 2.00 -31.50
N PRO A 173 1.34 1.77 -30.96
CA PRO A 173 1.68 2.12 -29.59
C PRO A 173 1.54 3.62 -29.33
N ASN A 174 1.16 3.98 -28.11
CA ASN A 174 1.19 5.36 -27.63
C ASN A 174 2.13 5.50 -26.42
N TRP A 175 2.50 6.74 -26.08
CA TRP A 175 3.44 7.00 -24.98
C TRP A 175 3.00 6.39 -23.64
N ARG A 176 1.68 6.34 -23.37
CA ARG A 176 1.12 5.73 -22.15
C ARG A 176 1.30 4.21 -22.11
N SER A 177 1.12 3.53 -23.24
CA SER A 177 1.34 2.07 -23.37
C SER A 177 2.82 1.69 -23.26
N LEU A 178 3.71 2.49 -23.84
CA LEU A 178 5.16 2.30 -23.74
C LEU A 178 5.67 2.52 -22.31
N THR A 179 5.15 3.53 -21.62
CA THR A 179 5.48 3.79 -20.21
C THR A 179 5.04 2.63 -19.32
N ARG A 180 3.87 2.04 -19.58
CA ARG A 180 3.37 0.87 -18.81
C ARG A 180 4.22 -0.37 -19.05
N TYR A 181 4.57 -0.64 -20.31
CA TYR A 181 5.47 -1.74 -20.66
C TYR A 181 6.86 -1.58 -20.03
N ALA A 182 7.40 -0.36 -19.99
CA ALA A 182 8.65 -0.08 -19.28
C ALA A 182 8.53 -0.35 -17.78
N THR A 183 7.39 0.00 -17.15
CA THR A 183 7.12 -0.33 -15.75
C THR A 183 6.98 -1.85 -15.54
N ASP A 184 6.29 -2.58 -16.43
CA ASP A 184 6.14 -4.04 -16.40
C ASP A 184 7.48 -4.77 -16.55
N ILE A 185 8.35 -4.31 -17.47
CA ILE A 185 9.71 -4.84 -17.62
C ILE A 185 10.53 -4.55 -16.37
N THR A 186 10.45 -3.33 -15.84
CA THR A 186 11.14 -2.98 -14.59
C THR A 186 10.69 -3.95 -13.49
N LEU A 187 9.39 -4.21 -13.34
CA LEU A 187 8.82 -5.18 -12.38
C LEU A 187 9.27 -6.63 -12.62
N LYS A 188 9.48 -7.07 -13.88
CA LYS A 188 10.00 -8.42 -14.21
C LYS A 188 11.52 -8.56 -14.06
N ASP A 189 12.30 -7.53 -14.40
CA ASP A 189 13.75 -7.47 -14.14
C ASP A 189 14.05 -7.46 -12.63
N LEU A 190 13.08 -7.02 -11.83
CA LEU A 190 13.14 -7.08 -10.38
C LEU A 190 12.86 -8.47 -9.84
N ASP A 191 11.94 -9.24 -10.42
CA ASP A 191 11.77 -10.68 -10.09
C ASP A 191 13.03 -11.49 -10.40
N THR A 192 13.80 -11.11 -11.43
CA THR A 192 15.06 -11.80 -11.79
C THR A 192 16.29 -11.33 -11.00
N ARG A 193 16.29 -10.11 -10.43
CA ARG A 193 17.32 -9.67 -9.46
C ARG A 193 17.01 -10.08 -8.01
N ARG A 194 15.73 -10.30 -7.70
CA ARG A 194 15.25 -10.85 -6.41
C ARG A 194 15.84 -12.23 -6.13
N ASP A 195 16.04 -13.05 -7.14
CA ASP A 195 16.61 -14.40 -7.05
C ASP A 195 18.00 -14.48 -6.35
N VAL A 196 18.73 -13.38 -6.14
CA VAL A 196 20.08 -13.45 -5.54
C VAL A 196 20.09 -13.21 -4.02
N THR A 197 19.21 -12.35 -3.49
CA THR A 197 19.15 -12.05 -2.04
C THR A 197 18.02 -12.81 -1.33
N MET A 198 16.86 -12.98 -1.99
CA MET A 198 15.72 -13.81 -1.52
C MET A 198 16.14 -15.28 -1.34
N ASN A 199 16.94 -15.79 -2.29
CA ASN A 199 17.55 -17.12 -2.15
C ASN A 199 18.26 -17.22 -0.80
N LYS A 200 18.98 -16.20 -0.32
CA LYS A 200 19.80 -16.38 0.88
C LYS A 200 19.01 -16.66 2.16
N VAL A 201 18.02 -15.84 2.55
CA VAL A 201 17.31 -16.07 3.83
C VAL A 201 16.39 -17.30 3.73
N ALA A 202 15.68 -17.47 2.61
CA ALA A 202 14.83 -18.63 2.38
C ALA A 202 15.63 -19.93 2.25
N ASP A 203 16.80 -19.91 1.59
CA ASP A 203 17.71 -21.05 1.50
C ASP A 203 18.32 -21.40 2.85
N LEU A 204 18.77 -20.40 3.63
CA LEU A 204 19.29 -20.63 4.98
C LEU A 204 18.21 -21.26 5.87
N PHE A 205 16.97 -20.77 5.77
CA PHE A 205 15.83 -21.36 6.45
C PHE A 205 15.58 -22.81 5.98
N ALA A 206 15.59 -23.06 4.67
CA ALA A 206 15.41 -24.40 4.10
C ALA A 206 16.55 -25.38 4.48
N GLN A 207 17.76 -24.87 4.71
CA GLN A 207 18.92 -25.60 5.21
C GLN A 207 18.90 -25.80 6.74
N GLY A 208 17.94 -25.23 7.46
CA GLY A 208 17.85 -25.31 8.92
C GLY A 208 18.89 -24.45 9.67
N LYS A 209 19.49 -23.46 9.00
CA LYS A 209 20.50 -22.56 9.57
C LYS A 209 19.86 -21.38 10.30
N TYR A 210 19.08 -21.68 11.33
CA TYR A 210 18.25 -20.69 12.02
C TYR A 210 19.06 -19.59 12.74
N ASP A 211 20.27 -19.89 13.21
CA ASP A 211 21.14 -18.87 13.81
C ASP A 211 21.56 -17.81 12.79
N GLU A 212 21.87 -18.22 11.55
CA GLU A 212 22.22 -17.29 10.47
C GLU A 212 20.99 -16.45 10.03
N VAL A 213 19.81 -17.08 9.97
CA VAL A 213 18.54 -16.38 9.70
C VAL A 213 18.26 -15.33 10.78
N TRP A 214 18.42 -15.70 12.06
CA TRP A 214 18.26 -14.78 13.18
C TRP A 214 19.23 -13.61 13.08
N GLN A 215 20.51 -13.87 12.81
CA GLN A 215 21.52 -12.81 12.73
C GLN A 215 21.24 -11.83 11.58
N ILE A 216 20.79 -12.31 10.42
CA ILE A 216 20.45 -11.45 9.27
C ILE A 216 19.22 -10.59 9.57
N CYS A 217 18.17 -11.16 10.15
CA CYS A 217 16.88 -10.47 10.34
C CYS A 217 16.80 -9.68 11.65
N CYS A 218 17.25 -10.28 12.75
CA CYS A 218 17.07 -9.80 14.12
C CYS A 218 18.39 -9.34 14.78
N GLY A 219 19.54 -9.46 14.11
CA GLY A 219 20.85 -9.10 14.66
C GLY A 219 21.00 -7.61 15.04
N PHE A 220 20.10 -6.74 14.57
CA PHE A 220 20.05 -5.35 15.04
C PHE A 220 19.75 -5.24 16.55
N LEU A 221 19.11 -6.25 17.16
CA LEU A 221 18.86 -6.33 18.60
C LEU A 221 20.12 -6.66 19.42
N ASP A 222 21.21 -7.07 18.78
CA ASP A 222 22.49 -7.43 19.40
C ASP A 222 23.51 -6.26 19.35
N LEU A 223 23.15 -5.12 18.75
CA LEU A 223 24.05 -3.98 18.62
C LEU A 223 24.24 -3.25 19.96
N SER A 224 25.46 -2.79 20.21
CA SER A 224 25.69 -1.72 21.18
C SER A 224 25.19 -0.39 20.65
N ILE A 225 24.91 0.57 21.53
CA ILE A 225 24.56 1.94 21.10
C ILE A 225 25.64 2.58 20.22
N ALA A 226 26.92 2.24 20.45
CA ALA A 226 28.04 2.72 19.64
C ALA A 226 28.03 2.13 18.22
N ASP A 227 27.75 0.83 18.08
CA ASP A 227 27.63 0.17 16.77
C ASP A 227 26.42 0.71 15.99
N PHE A 228 25.31 0.95 16.68
CA PHE A 228 24.12 1.58 16.11
C PHE A 228 24.47 2.95 15.50
N MET A 229 25.15 3.82 16.27
CA MET A 229 25.56 5.14 15.79
C MET A 229 26.58 5.06 14.65
N ARG A 230 27.49 4.08 14.68
CA ARG A 230 28.44 3.86 13.57
C ARG A 230 27.71 3.52 12.26
N ILE A 231 26.66 2.72 12.32
CA ILE A 231 25.82 2.40 11.15
C ILE A 231 25.12 3.66 10.64
N GLN A 232 24.45 4.40 11.54
CA GLN A 232 23.74 5.62 11.17
C GLN A 232 24.65 6.68 10.56
N ASN A 233 25.79 6.97 11.18
CA ASN A 233 26.73 7.97 10.69
C ASN A 233 27.28 7.60 9.30
N ARG A 234 27.71 6.35 9.12
CA ARG A 234 28.22 5.88 7.82
C ARG A 234 27.17 6.01 6.72
N LEU A 235 25.94 5.56 6.98
CA LEU A 235 24.87 5.60 5.98
C LEU A 235 24.39 7.01 5.71
N LEU A 236 24.37 7.90 6.71
CA LEU A 236 24.04 9.31 6.51
C LEU A 236 25.06 9.99 5.58
N LEU A 237 26.36 9.76 5.79
CA LEU A 237 27.40 10.33 4.91
C LEU A 237 27.29 9.82 3.47
N GLU A 238 26.96 8.53 3.28
CA GLU A 238 26.65 7.98 1.96
C GLU A 238 25.44 8.70 1.33
N GLN A 239 24.38 8.86 2.12
CA GLN A 239 23.14 9.52 1.68
C GLN A 239 23.40 10.99 1.30
N ILE A 240 24.16 11.75 2.11
CA ILE A 240 24.59 13.11 1.81
C ILE A 240 25.31 13.16 0.45
N GLY A 241 26.18 12.21 0.16
CA GLY A 241 26.85 12.08 -1.14
C GLY A 241 25.89 11.85 -2.32
N LEU A 242 24.75 11.18 -2.11
CA LEU A 242 23.71 11.05 -3.14
C LEU A 242 22.92 12.37 -3.31
N LEU A 243 22.58 13.02 -2.21
CA LEU A 243 21.79 14.25 -2.17
C LEU A 243 22.49 15.41 -2.87
N LYS A 244 23.81 15.55 -2.70
CA LYS A 244 24.63 16.58 -3.38
C LYS A 244 24.53 16.52 -4.91
N ARG A 245 24.21 15.35 -5.47
CA ARG A 245 24.20 15.07 -6.92
C ARG A 245 22.83 15.16 -7.57
N CYS A 246 21.77 15.52 -6.84
CA CYS A 246 20.41 15.62 -7.41
C CYS A 246 19.76 16.99 -7.15
N GLU A 247 18.87 17.40 -8.06
CA GLU A 247 18.15 18.69 -8.00
C GLU A 247 17.36 18.83 -6.69
N LEU A 248 16.68 17.75 -6.26
CA LEU A 248 15.90 17.78 -5.02
C LEU A 248 16.79 18.03 -3.81
N GLY A 249 17.90 17.30 -3.69
CA GLY A 249 18.82 17.41 -2.56
C GLY A 249 19.43 18.80 -2.44
N GLN A 250 19.87 19.38 -3.56
CA GLN A 250 20.40 20.75 -3.60
C GLN A 250 19.37 21.79 -3.14
N ARG A 251 18.10 21.61 -3.51
CA ARG A 251 16.99 22.49 -3.11
C ARG A 251 16.69 22.39 -1.62
N VAL A 252 16.49 21.19 -1.10
CA VAL A 252 16.03 21.02 0.29
C VAL A 252 17.14 21.21 1.31
N MET A 253 18.41 21.05 0.92
CA MET A 253 19.57 21.39 1.76
C MET A 253 19.95 22.87 1.66
N ASP A 254 19.20 23.69 0.91
CA ASP A 254 19.49 25.13 0.69
C ASP A 254 20.93 25.40 0.23
N GLY A 255 21.44 24.54 -0.67
CA GLY A 255 22.82 24.60 -1.14
C GLY A 255 23.90 24.20 -0.12
N ALA A 256 23.54 23.77 1.09
CA ALA A 256 24.49 23.29 2.08
C ALA A 256 25.23 22.03 1.59
N ASN A 257 26.51 21.93 1.97
CA ASN A 257 27.41 20.87 1.55
C ASN A 257 28.10 20.19 2.75
N PRO A 258 27.34 19.64 3.73
CA PRO A 258 27.93 19.08 4.95
C PRO A 258 28.83 17.88 4.65
N GLU A 259 29.91 17.73 5.40
CA GLU A 259 30.85 16.60 5.33
C GLU A 259 30.84 15.77 6.62
N THR A 260 30.25 16.30 7.69
CA THR A 260 30.07 15.62 8.98
C THR A 260 28.59 15.55 9.39
N VAL A 261 28.29 14.72 10.39
CA VAL A 261 26.94 14.62 10.96
C VAL A 261 26.56 15.91 11.69
N GLU A 262 27.52 16.54 12.35
CA GLU A 262 27.39 17.79 13.07
C GLU A 262 27.09 18.94 12.09
N GLU A 263 27.88 19.09 11.03
CA GLU A 263 27.61 20.08 9.97
C GLU A 263 26.26 19.85 9.30
N PHE A 264 25.87 18.59 9.09
CA PHE A 264 24.55 18.26 8.55
C PHE A 264 23.43 18.76 9.47
N ARG A 265 23.54 18.54 10.78
CA ARG A 265 22.55 19.01 11.77
C ARG A 265 22.52 20.53 11.92
N ASP A 266 23.66 21.20 11.73
CA ASP A 266 23.78 22.65 11.90
C ASP A 266 23.32 23.43 10.66
N CYS A 267 23.65 22.94 9.46
CA CYS A 267 23.44 23.69 8.22
C CYS A 267 22.20 23.27 7.42
N VAL A 268 21.75 22.01 7.50
CA VAL A 268 20.59 21.53 6.73
C VAL A 268 19.30 21.82 7.50
N PRO A 269 18.29 22.47 6.90
CA PRO A 269 17.06 22.81 7.61
C PRO A 269 16.20 21.57 7.91
N LEU A 270 15.37 21.66 8.96
CA LEU A 270 14.26 20.73 9.17
C LEU A 270 13.22 20.94 8.05
N THR A 271 12.69 19.84 7.50
CA THR A 271 11.75 19.89 6.37
C THR A 271 10.39 19.32 6.71
N THR A 272 9.39 19.67 5.89
CA THR A 272 8.02 19.16 5.92
C THR A 272 7.61 18.68 4.53
N TYR A 273 6.44 18.08 4.38
CA TYR A 273 6.03 17.53 3.08
C TYR A 273 5.87 18.63 2.01
N ALA A 274 5.62 19.87 2.42
CA ALA A 274 5.50 21.01 1.52
C ALA A 274 6.76 21.23 0.66
N ASP A 275 7.95 20.96 1.22
CA ASP A 275 9.24 21.11 0.52
C ASP A 275 9.38 20.12 -0.65
N TYR A 276 8.70 18.97 -0.56
CA TYR A 276 8.75 17.88 -1.53
C TYR A 276 7.55 17.88 -2.48
N ALA A 277 6.44 18.50 -2.08
CA ALA A 277 5.17 18.48 -2.81
C ALA A 277 5.29 18.89 -4.31
N PRO A 278 6.08 19.93 -4.69
CA PRO A 278 6.24 20.30 -6.11
C PRO A 278 6.78 19.19 -7.01
N TYR A 279 7.53 18.24 -6.43
CA TYR A 279 8.20 17.15 -7.14
C TYR A 279 7.47 15.83 -6.98
N LEU A 280 7.16 15.43 -5.74
CA LEU A 280 6.63 14.10 -5.43
C LEU A 280 5.17 13.95 -5.83
N LEU A 281 4.35 15.02 -5.78
CA LEU A 281 2.96 14.96 -6.28
C LEU A 281 2.89 14.69 -7.78
N LYS A 282 3.90 15.18 -8.53
CA LYS A 282 4.08 14.93 -9.95
C LYS A 282 4.87 13.64 -10.24
N ARG A 283 5.38 12.98 -9.18
CA ARG A 283 6.25 11.80 -9.25
C ARG A 283 7.46 12.01 -10.18
N ARG A 284 8.07 13.20 -10.14
CA ARG A 284 9.29 13.52 -10.90
C ARG A 284 10.44 12.62 -10.42
N MET A 285 10.86 11.68 -11.26
CA MET A 285 11.92 10.72 -10.93
C MET A 285 13.33 11.26 -11.24
N ASP A 286 13.41 12.24 -12.14
CA ASP A 286 14.64 12.86 -12.64
C ASP A 286 15.35 13.72 -11.59
N VAL A 287 14.63 14.20 -10.57
CA VAL A 287 15.19 15.04 -9.50
C VAL A 287 15.64 14.27 -8.27
N LEU A 288 15.30 12.98 -8.19
CA LEU A 288 15.49 12.19 -6.98
C LEU A 288 16.94 11.71 -6.83
N PRO A 289 17.40 11.41 -5.61
CA PRO A 289 18.76 10.93 -5.37
C PRO A 289 19.04 9.60 -6.10
N LYS A 290 18.01 8.77 -6.22
CA LYS A 290 17.98 7.54 -7.01
C LYS A 290 16.62 7.34 -7.64
N LYS A 291 16.59 6.64 -8.77
CA LYS A 291 15.34 6.23 -9.42
C LYS A 291 14.57 5.27 -8.49
N PRO A 292 13.28 5.53 -8.22
CA PRO A 292 12.49 4.66 -7.36
C PRO A 292 12.12 3.34 -8.05
N LEU A 293 12.03 2.31 -7.23
CA LEU A 293 11.45 1.00 -7.52
C LEU A 293 9.94 1.10 -7.68
N LEU A 294 9.30 1.73 -6.68
CA LEU A 294 7.87 1.87 -6.58
C LEU A 294 7.52 3.17 -5.86
N TRP A 295 6.25 3.54 -5.96
CA TRP A 295 5.67 4.68 -5.28
C TRP A 295 4.59 4.20 -4.35
N GLN A 296 4.61 4.73 -3.14
CA GLN A 296 3.57 4.53 -2.15
C GLN A 296 2.96 5.87 -1.72
N TYR A 297 1.75 5.84 -1.18
CA TYR A 297 1.15 7.06 -0.63
C TYR A 297 0.42 6.84 0.69
N THR A 298 0.19 7.96 1.37
CA THR A 298 -0.83 8.09 2.42
C THR A 298 -1.78 9.24 2.07
N SER A 299 -2.86 9.39 2.84
CA SER A 299 -3.76 10.53 2.74
C SER A 299 -2.98 11.85 2.87
N GLY A 300 -3.32 12.80 2.01
CA GLY A 300 -2.64 14.08 1.89
C GLY A 300 -3.00 15.07 2.98
N LYS A 301 -2.52 16.32 2.81
CA LYS A 301 -2.98 17.44 3.62
C LYS A 301 -4.22 18.04 2.96
N SER A 302 -5.33 17.92 3.66
CA SER A 302 -6.64 18.42 3.26
C SER A 302 -6.58 19.83 2.67
N GLY A 303 -7.15 20.02 1.47
CA GLY A 303 -7.20 21.33 0.80
C GLY A 303 -5.89 21.82 0.21
N GLU A 304 -4.82 21.01 0.21
CA GLU A 304 -3.56 21.29 -0.50
C GLU A 304 -3.26 20.18 -1.52
N TYR A 305 -3.25 18.93 -1.08
CA TYR A 305 -3.04 17.76 -1.93
C TYR A 305 -3.78 16.55 -1.38
N ALA A 306 -4.35 15.73 -2.28
CA ALA A 306 -5.13 14.55 -1.90
C ALA A 306 -4.27 13.43 -1.29
N TYR A 307 -2.99 13.34 -1.69
CA TYR A 307 -2.08 12.26 -1.29
C TYR A 307 -0.67 12.78 -1.00
N ARG A 308 0.00 12.20 0.00
CA ARG A 308 1.45 12.32 0.18
C ARG A 308 2.12 11.11 -0.47
N TRP A 309 2.83 11.33 -1.56
CA TRP A 309 3.59 10.32 -2.29
C TRP A 309 5.01 10.20 -1.73
N ALA A 310 5.44 8.96 -1.54
CA ALA A 310 6.77 8.60 -1.08
C ALA A 310 7.36 7.54 -2.03
N PRO A 311 8.52 7.80 -2.65
CA PRO A 311 9.24 6.82 -3.45
C PRO A 311 10.02 5.85 -2.58
N ILE A 312 10.08 4.58 -2.98
CA ILE A 312 10.96 3.57 -2.40
C ILE A 312 11.96 3.13 -3.47
N THR A 313 13.25 3.11 -3.14
CA THR A 313 14.32 2.65 -4.03
C THR A 313 14.49 1.13 -3.95
N ALA A 314 15.17 0.53 -4.94
CA ALA A 314 15.45 -0.91 -4.90
C ALA A 314 16.28 -1.28 -3.65
N ARG A 315 17.31 -0.48 -3.34
CA ARG A 315 18.15 -0.72 -2.17
C ARG A 315 17.37 -0.59 -0.86
N ALA A 316 16.51 0.42 -0.72
CA ALA A 316 15.67 0.55 0.48
C ALA A 316 14.71 -0.65 0.63
N PHE A 317 14.19 -1.17 -0.49
CA PHE A 317 13.34 -2.36 -0.49
C PHE A 317 14.09 -3.61 -0.02
N ASP A 318 15.33 -3.82 -0.50
CA ASP A 318 16.20 -4.93 -0.07
C ASP A 318 16.48 -4.92 1.44
N GLU A 319 16.49 -3.74 2.06
CA GLU A 319 16.71 -3.56 3.50
C GLU A 319 15.41 -3.71 4.32
N ILE A 320 14.25 -3.43 3.71
CA ILE A 320 12.92 -3.65 4.34
C ILE A 320 12.64 -5.15 4.47
N GLU A 321 13.03 -5.95 3.48
CA GLU A 321 12.69 -7.37 3.40
C GLU A 321 13.17 -8.19 4.63
N PRO A 322 14.44 -8.15 5.07
CA PRO A 322 14.87 -8.83 6.30
C PRO A 322 14.12 -8.37 7.57
N LEU A 323 13.64 -7.13 7.60
CA LEU A 323 12.87 -6.60 8.74
C LEU A 323 11.44 -7.14 8.74
N VAL A 324 10.84 -7.39 7.57
CA VAL A 324 9.54 -8.09 7.47
C VAL A 324 9.68 -9.53 7.99
N PHE A 325 10.78 -10.22 7.67
CA PHE A 325 11.10 -11.49 8.30
C PHE A 325 11.29 -11.37 9.81
N ALA A 326 12.00 -10.33 10.27
CA ALA A 326 12.22 -10.09 11.69
C ALA A 326 10.89 -9.95 12.44
N MET A 327 9.91 -9.21 11.90
CA MET A 327 8.56 -9.11 12.48
C MET A 327 7.91 -10.49 12.64
N MET A 328 8.06 -11.37 11.65
CA MET A 328 7.49 -12.73 11.71
C MET A 328 8.21 -13.62 12.72
N ILE A 329 9.54 -13.57 12.76
CA ILE A 329 10.37 -14.30 13.73
C ILE A 329 9.99 -13.86 15.15
N LEU A 330 10.07 -12.55 15.42
CA LEU A 330 9.85 -11.98 16.75
C LEU A 330 8.42 -12.17 17.24
N ALA A 331 7.42 -12.17 16.35
CA ALA A 331 6.03 -12.43 16.73
C ALA A 331 5.77 -13.90 17.11
N ALA A 332 6.62 -14.84 16.65
CA ALA A 332 6.47 -16.28 16.91
C ALA A 332 7.46 -16.82 17.97
N ALA A 333 8.54 -16.08 18.25
CA ALA A 333 9.58 -16.43 19.19
C ALA A 333 9.13 -16.23 20.65
N ASN A 334 9.70 -17.01 21.56
CA ASN A 334 9.58 -16.83 23.01
C ASN A 334 10.93 -16.52 23.67
N LYS A 335 12.03 -16.65 22.92
CA LYS A 335 13.40 -16.40 23.38
C LYS A 335 14.31 -15.96 22.23
N ARG A 336 15.46 -15.40 22.58
CA ARG A 336 16.51 -15.00 21.63
C ARG A 336 16.97 -16.21 20.79
N GLY A 337 17.13 -16.00 19.49
CA GLY A 337 17.60 -17.03 18.55
C GLY A 337 16.52 -18.00 18.07
N GLU A 338 15.29 -17.92 18.57
CA GLU A 338 14.23 -18.86 18.20
C GLU A 338 13.50 -18.44 16.91
N VAL A 339 13.50 -19.31 15.91
CA VAL A 339 12.71 -19.16 14.68
C VAL A 339 11.59 -20.19 14.69
N ASN A 340 10.38 -19.77 15.06
CA ASN A 340 9.25 -20.67 15.35
C ASN A 340 8.10 -20.56 14.33
N PHE A 341 8.43 -20.66 13.05
CA PHE A 341 7.45 -20.86 11.96
C PHE A 341 7.97 -21.94 11.00
N HIS A 342 7.09 -22.45 10.16
CA HIS A 342 7.35 -23.57 9.26
C HIS A 342 7.05 -23.17 7.82
N LYS A 343 7.66 -23.89 6.86
CA LYS A 343 7.33 -23.72 5.45
C LYS A 343 5.84 -23.98 5.22
N ASN A 344 5.21 -23.08 4.46
CA ASN A 344 3.79 -23.01 4.15
C ASN A 344 2.88 -22.58 5.30
N ASP A 345 3.42 -21.97 6.37
CA ASP A 345 2.59 -21.34 7.39
C ASP A 345 1.65 -20.31 6.76
N ARG A 346 0.39 -20.32 7.20
CA ARG A 346 -0.67 -19.57 6.56
C ARG A 346 -0.86 -18.22 7.22
N VAL A 347 -0.83 -17.17 6.40
CA VAL A 347 -0.88 -15.78 6.85
C VAL A 347 -2.13 -15.11 6.29
N LEU A 348 -2.94 -14.52 7.16
CA LEU A 348 -4.12 -13.76 6.74
C LEU A 348 -3.69 -12.44 6.08
N TYR A 349 -4.05 -12.23 4.82
CA TYR A 349 -3.85 -10.96 4.13
C TYR A 349 -4.95 -9.97 4.51
N SER A 350 -4.70 -9.16 5.53
CA SER A 350 -5.62 -8.09 5.98
C SER A 350 -5.10 -6.65 5.79
N MET A 351 -3.92 -6.50 5.18
CA MET A 351 -3.27 -5.22 4.89
C MET A 351 -3.85 -4.52 3.64
N ALA A 352 -3.78 -3.20 3.53
CA ALA A 352 -4.20 -2.52 2.30
C ALA A 352 -3.23 -2.87 1.13
N PRO A 353 -3.74 -3.09 -0.09
CA PRO A 353 -2.87 -3.43 -1.22
C PRO A 353 -2.06 -2.20 -1.69
N PRO A 354 -1.05 -2.40 -2.56
CA PRO A 354 -0.36 -1.29 -3.22
C PRO A 354 -1.36 -0.33 -3.88
N PRO A 355 -1.11 1.00 -3.86
CA PRO A 355 0.14 1.67 -3.48
C PRO A 355 0.20 2.13 -2.00
N TYR A 356 -0.55 1.53 -1.08
CA TYR A 356 -0.34 1.79 0.35
C TYR A 356 0.98 1.17 0.82
N ALA A 357 1.64 1.76 1.82
CA ALA A 357 2.90 1.25 2.38
C ALA A 357 2.78 -0.17 2.93
N THR A 358 1.61 -0.54 3.44
CA THR A 358 1.29 -1.91 3.86
C THR A 358 1.30 -2.90 2.69
N GLY A 359 0.95 -2.46 1.48
CA GLY A 359 1.12 -3.24 0.26
C GLY A 359 2.59 -3.42 -0.13
N THR A 360 3.45 -2.43 0.15
CA THR A 360 4.91 -2.57 -0.01
C THR A 360 5.46 -3.64 0.95
N ILE A 361 5.02 -3.64 2.21
CA ILE A 361 5.38 -4.68 3.19
C ILE A 361 4.93 -6.07 2.70
N VAL A 362 3.71 -6.19 2.15
CA VAL A 362 3.25 -7.45 1.54
C VAL A 362 4.13 -7.88 0.38
N ARG A 363 4.61 -6.95 -0.46
CA ARG A 363 5.48 -7.32 -1.58
C ARG A 363 6.90 -7.70 -1.16
N ALA A 364 7.34 -7.24 0.00
CA ALA A 364 8.59 -7.65 0.65
C ALA A 364 8.40 -8.89 1.53
N PHE A 365 7.20 -9.49 1.50
CA PHE A 365 6.86 -10.62 2.34
C PHE A 365 7.50 -11.91 1.81
N PRO A 366 7.93 -12.82 2.70
CA PRO A 366 8.53 -14.12 2.34
C PRO A 366 7.56 -15.11 1.68
N HIS A 367 7.13 -14.84 0.45
CA HIS A 367 6.14 -15.65 -0.27
C HIS A 367 6.57 -17.10 -0.54
N GLU A 368 7.87 -17.41 -0.50
CA GLU A 368 8.39 -18.77 -0.66
C GLU A 368 8.21 -19.64 0.60
N LEU A 369 8.11 -19.00 1.77
CA LEU A 369 7.98 -19.67 3.06
C LEU A 369 6.55 -19.64 3.58
N PHE A 370 5.73 -18.67 3.18
CA PHE A 370 4.39 -18.46 3.73
C PHE A 370 3.30 -18.49 2.66
N THR A 371 2.14 -19.02 3.04
CA THR A 371 0.95 -19.04 2.18
C THR A 371 0.02 -17.89 2.57
N MET A 372 -0.13 -16.90 1.70
CA MET A 372 -1.06 -15.77 1.92
C MET A 372 -2.51 -16.19 1.67
N LEU A 373 -3.41 -15.81 2.57
CA LEU A 373 -4.84 -16.10 2.49
C LEU A 373 -5.66 -14.79 2.37
N PRO A 374 -6.30 -14.48 1.22
CA PRO A 374 -6.15 -15.17 -0.07
C PRO A 374 -4.81 -14.88 -0.75
N PRO A 375 -4.46 -15.60 -1.85
CA PRO A 375 -3.22 -15.36 -2.59
C PRO A 375 -3.10 -13.90 -3.04
N VAL A 376 -1.89 -13.33 -2.96
CA VAL A 376 -1.62 -11.90 -3.19
C VAL A 376 -2.19 -11.39 -4.52
N ALA A 377 -1.97 -12.14 -5.61
CA ALA A 377 -2.43 -11.78 -6.95
C ALA A 377 -3.96 -11.64 -7.06
N GLU A 378 -4.71 -12.41 -6.26
CA GLU A 378 -6.17 -12.32 -6.18
C GLU A 378 -6.60 -11.25 -5.18
N ALA A 379 -5.94 -11.20 -4.03
CA ALA A 379 -6.20 -10.27 -2.94
C ALA A 379 -6.11 -8.81 -3.38
N GLU A 380 -5.11 -8.44 -4.17
CA GLU A 380 -4.90 -7.06 -4.64
C GLU A 380 -5.96 -6.58 -5.64
N ARG A 381 -6.75 -7.50 -6.21
CA ARG A 381 -7.81 -7.19 -7.19
C ARG A 381 -9.21 -7.12 -6.56
N MET A 382 -9.33 -7.42 -5.27
CA MET A 382 -10.60 -7.50 -4.56
C MET A 382 -10.82 -6.26 -3.67
N PRO A 383 -12.06 -5.78 -3.53
CA PRO A 383 -12.42 -4.86 -2.46
C PRO A 383 -12.04 -5.42 -1.08
N PHE A 384 -11.73 -4.53 -0.13
CA PHE A 384 -11.23 -4.91 1.19
C PHE A 384 -12.12 -5.93 1.90
N GLU A 385 -13.44 -5.69 1.92
CA GLU A 385 -14.41 -6.57 2.59
C GLU A 385 -14.51 -7.96 1.95
N GLU A 386 -14.54 -8.02 0.61
CA GLU A 386 -14.59 -9.28 -0.13
C GLU A 386 -13.32 -10.11 0.11
N ARG A 387 -12.16 -9.45 0.09
CA ARG A 387 -10.87 -10.08 0.39
C ARG A 387 -10.84 -10.64 1.81
N MET A 388 -11.29 -9.86 2.80
CA MET A 388 -11.33 -10.32 4.19
C MET A 388 -12.23 -11.55 4.33
N LYS A 389 -13.44 -11.51 3.74
CA LYS A 389 -14.35 -12.65 3.73
C LYS A 389 -13.71 -13.90 3.11
N LYS A 390 -13.11 -13.76 1.93
CA LYS A 390 -12.43 -14.86 1.24
C LYS A 390 -11.27 -15.42 2.08
N GLY A 391 -10.47 -14.54 2.69
CA GLY A 391 -9.38 -14.92 3.58
C GLY A 391 -9.86 -15.74 4.78
N PHE A 392 -11.00 -15.35 5.38
CA PHE A 392 -11.61 -16.13 6.47
C PHE A 392 -12.15 -17.48 6.03
N ASP A 393 -12.82 -17.54 4.87
CA ASP A 393 -13.33 -18.79 4.32
C ASP A 393 -12.18 -19.79 4.08
N MET A 394 -11.04 -19.31 3.56
CA MET A 394 -9.82 -20.10 3.40
C MET A 394 -9.17 -20.47 4.75
N ALA A 395 -9.09 -19.53 5.69
CA ALA A 395 -8.56 -19.79 7.03
C ALA A 395 -9.39 -20.84 7.80
N LEU A 396 -10.71 -20.86 7.60
CA LEU A 396 -11.62 -21.84 8.19
C LEU A 396 -11.40 -23.24 7.63
N SER A 397 -11.19 -23.37 6.31
CA SER A 397 -11.02 -24.67 5.64
C SER A 397 -9.59 -25.20 5.79
N GLU A 398 -8.59 -24.35 5.57
CA GLU A 398 -7.18 -24.72 5.50
C GLU A 398 -6.51 -24.61 6.87
N GLY A 399 -6.77 -23.54 7.61
CA GLY A 399 -6.12 -23.19 8.87
C GLY A 399 -5.50 -21.79 8.80
N LEU A 400 -5.11 -21.26 9.96
CA LEU A 400 -4.46 -19.96 10.08
C LEU A 400 -3.37 -20.05 11.14
N ASP A 401 -2.15 -19.70 10.78
CA ASP A 401 -0.97 -19.80 11.64
C ASP A 401 -0.51 -18.42 12.11
N MET A 402 -0.57 -17.42 11.23
CA MET A 402 -0.14 -16.06 11.55
C MET A 402 -1.05 -15.00 10.92
N SER A 403 -0.96 -13.78 11.41
CA SER A 403 -1.72 -12.65 10.86
C SER A 403 -0.92 -11.36 10.99
N ILE A 404 -1.07 -10.48 10.00
CA ILE A 404 -0.55 -9.12 10.02
C ILE A 404 -1.70 -8.19 9.70
N CYS A 405 -2.02 -7.30 10.64
CA CYS A 405 -3.19 -6.43 10.54
C CYS A 405 -3.02 -5.12 11.31
N MET A 406 -3.81 -4.10 11.00
CA MET A 406 -3.93 -2.95 11.91
C MET A 406 -4.55 -3.40 13.24
N SER A 407 -4.12 -2.82 14.36
CA SER A 407 -4.68 -3.15 15.69
C SER A 407 -6.20 -2.94 15.75
N SER A 408 -6.69 -1.86 15.13
CA SER A 408 -8.12 -1.57 14.99
C SER A 408 -8.88 -2.63 14.20
N VAL A 409 -8.29 -3.13 13.11
CA VAL A 409 -8.84 -4.20 12.27
C VAL A 409 -8.85 -5.53 13.02
N ALA A 410 -7.79 -5.84 13.78
CA ALA A 410 -7.72 -7.04 14.62
C ALA A 410 -8.89 -7.12 15.61
N VAL A 411 -9.20 -6.01 16.27
CA VAL A 411 -10.33 -5.89 17.20
C VAL A 411 -11.66 -5.96 16.45
N ALA A 412 -11.80 -5.26 15.33
CA ALA A 412 -13.01 -5.26 14.52
C ALA A 412 -13.38 -6.68 14.05
N ILE A 413 -12.38 -7.44 13.58
CA ILE A 413 -12.51 -8.85 13.22
C ILE A 413 -12.99 -9.65 14.43
N GLY A 414 -12.31 -9.53 15.58
CA GLY A 414 -12.64 -10.29 16.78
C GLY A 414 -14.06 -10.02 17.30
N GLN A 415 -14.52 -8.77 17.23
CA GLN A 415 -15.87 -8.37 17.66
C GLN A 415 -16.96 -8.86 16.69
N ARG A 416 -16.71 -8.77 15.38
CA ARG A 416 -17.68 -9.17 14.33
C ARG A 416 -17.67 -10.67 14.05
N PHE A 417 -16.72 -11.40 14.62
CA PHE A 417 -16.47 -12.81 14.36
C PHE A 417 -17.71 -13.69 14.56
N SER A 418 -18.44 -13.47 15.65
CA SER A 418 -19.65 -14.23 16.00
C SER A 418 -20.82 -13.97 15.04
N ARG A 419 -20.99 -12.74 14.55
CA ARG A 419 -22.02 -12.40 13.54
C ARG A 419 -21.71 -13.02 12.19
N HIS A 420 -20.45 -12.99 11.77
CA HIS A 420 -20.02 -13.57 10.49
C HIS A 420 -20.20 -15.10 10.44
N ALA A 421 -20.04 -15.78 11.58
CA ALA A 421 -20.34 -17.21 11.70
C ALA A 421 -21.85 -17.54 11.72
N GLN A 422 -22.70 -16.54 12.00
CA GLN A 422 -24.16 -16.70 12.15
C GLN A 422 -24.96 -16.20 10.93
N GLU A 423 -24.42 -15.31 10.10
CA GLU A 423 -25.12 -14.75 8.94
C GLU A 423 -25.08 -15.64 7.67
N LYS A 424 -26.29 -15.94 7.16
CA LYS A 424 -26.71 -16.49 5.86
C LYS A 424 -26.79 -18.01 5.62
N SER A 425 -27.89 -18.36 4.94
CA SER A 425 -28.29 -19.65 4.37
C SER A 425 -27.26 -20.32 3.45
N ASP A 426 -26.36 -19.54 2.83
CA ASP A 426 -25.27 -20.05 1.97
C ASP A 426 -24.18 -20.78 2.75
N MET A 427 -23.95 -20.42 4.01
CA MET A 427 -22.91 -21.01 4.86
C MET A 427 -23.14 -22.51 5.08
N LYS A 428 -24.41 -22.95 5.24
CA LYS A 428 -24.74 -24.39 5.38
C LYS A 428 -24.35 -25.18 4.13
N SER A 429 -24.55 -24.63 2.94
CA SER A 429 -24.21 -25.31 1.69
C SER A 429 -22.69 -25.36 1.48
N TRP A 430 -21.99 -24.28 1.83
CA TRP A 430 -20.53 -24.19 1.75
C TRP A 430 -19.83 -25.07 2.78
N LEU A 431 -20.30 -25.10 4.03
CA LEU A 431 -19.77 -25.97 5.08
C LEU A 431 -19.94 -27.45 4.75
N LYS A 432 -21.04 -27.84 4.08
CA LYS A 432 -21.20 -29.22 3.56
C LYS A 432 -20.12 -29.60 2.54
N LYS A 433 -19.64 -28.63 1.75
CA LYS A 433 -18.55 -28.82 0.79
C LYS A 433 -17.16 -28.73 1.45
N ASN A 434 -17.07 -28.22 2.68
CA ASN A 434 -15.83 -27.98 3.42
C ASN A 434 -15.86 -28.65 4.80
N PRO A 435 -15.71 -29.99 4.87
CA PRO A 435 -15.85 -30.73 6.13
C PRO A 435 -14.84 -30.31 7.20
N LYS A 436 -13.60 -29.93 6.81
CA LYS A 436 -12.59 -29.40 7.74
C LYS A 436 -13.04 -28.10 8.42
N ALA A 437 -13.68 -27.20 7.67
CA ALA A 437 -14.22 -25.95 8.21
C ALA A 437 -15.36 -26.22 9.19
N LEU A 438 -16.24 -27.17 8.87
CA LEU A 438 -17.34 -27.56 9.76
C LEU A 438 -16.84 -28.13 11.09
N VAL A 439 -15.86 -29.03 11.07
CA VAL A 439 -15.26 -29.59 12.31
C VAL A 439 -14.61 -28.50 13.15
N ARG A 440 -13.82 -27.61 12.53
CA ARG A 440 -13.16 -26.50 13.22
C ARG A 440 -14.18 -25.55 13.86
N LEU A 441 -15.22 -25.16 13.11
CA LEU A 441 -16.27 -24.28 13.59
C LEU A 441 -17.07 -24.92 14.73
N ALA A 442 -17.45 -26.19 14.60
CA ALA A 442 -18.17 -26.91 15.65
C ALA A 442 -17.35 -27.00 16.95
N GLY A 443 -16.06 -27.32 16.83
CA GLY A 443 -15.13 -27.33 17.97
C GLY A 443 -14.99 -25.95 18.63
N GLY A 444 -14.92 -24.88 17.84
CA GLY A 444 -14.87 -23.52 18.37
C GLY A 444 -16.16 -23.10 19.07
N ILE A 445 -17.33 -23.41 18.49
CA ILE A 445 -18.64 -23.13 19.10
C ILE A 445 -18.79 -23.87 20.43
N LEU A 446 -18.34 -25.13 20.50
CA LEU A 446 -18.37 -25.89 21.75
C LEU A 446 -17.52 -25.21 22.83
N LYS A 447 -16.27 -24.81 22.51
CA LYS A 447 -15.40 -24.07 23.44
C LYS A 447 -16.04 -22.75 23.88
N ALA A 448 -16.63 -22.00 22.96
CA ALA A 448 -17.28 -20.72 23.26
C ALA A 448 -18.47 -20.90 24.22
N LYS A 449 -19.33 -21.91 23.95
CA LYS A 449 -20.48 -22.26 24.80
C LYS A 449 -20.08 -22.73 26.19
N LEU A 450 -19.04 -23.57 26.30
CA LEU A 450 -18.50 -24.03 27.59
C LEU A 450 -17.99 -22.87 28.46
N ASN A 451 -17.56 -21.78 27.84
CA ASN A 451 -17.10 -20.57 28.53
C ASN A 451 -18.15 -19.45 28.58
N HIS A 452 -19.43 -19.75 28.28
CA HIS A 452 -20.55 -18.81 28.32
C HIS A 452 -20.30 -17.48 27.57
N ARG A 453 -19.58 -17.53 26.45
CA ARG A 453 -19.22 -16.34 25.65
C ARG A 453 -19.43 -16.55 24.16
N ALA A 454 -19.36 -15.45 23.41
CA ALA A 454 -19.37 -15.49 21.95
C ALA A 454 -18.11 -16.17 21.38
N LEU A 455 -18.24 -16.72 20.16
CA LEU A 455 -17.15 -17.31 19.40
C LEU A 455 -16.11 -16.24 19.05
N MET A 456 -14.83 -16.55 19.27
CA MET A 456 -13.68 -15.69 18.99
C MET A 456 -12.66 -16.42 18.11
N PRO A 457 -11.77 -15.69 17.40
CA PRO A 457 -10.70 -16.30 16.60
C PRO A 457 -9.87 -17.36 17.34
N ARG A 458 -9.51 -17.12 18.61
CA ARG A 458 -8.75 -18.07 19.45
C ARG A 458 -9.40 -19.44 19.67
N ASP A 459 -10.72 -19.54 19.46
CA ASP A 459 -11.43 -20.81 19.60
C ASP A 459 -11.16 -21.75 18.43
N LEU A 460 -10.88 -21.17 17.26
CA LEU A 460 -10.70 -21.86 15.98
C LEU A 460 -9.24 -22.06 15.62
N TRP A 461 -8.40 -21.07 15.91
CA TRP A 461 -7.00 -21.05 15.52
C TRP A 461 -6.12 -20.79 16.74
N LYS A 462 -4.97 -21.47 16.77
CA LYS A 462 -3.89 -21.20 17.71
C LYS A 462 -2.77 -20.53 16.91
N LEU A 463 -2.77 -19.20 16.90
CA LEU A 463 -1.76 -18.45 16.16
C LEU A 463 -0.36 -18.69 16.76
N LYS A 464 0.63 -18.78 15.88
CA LYS A 464 2.06 -18.75 16.21
C LYS A 464 2.51 -17.33 16.51
N GLY A 465 2.01 -16.36 15.75
CA GLY A 465 2.29 -14.94 15.95
C GLY A 465 1.26 -14.03 15.28
N LEU A 466 1.10 -12.84 15.85
CA LEU A 466 0.23 -11.78 15.35
C LEU A 466 1.05 -10.49 15.32
N VAL A 467 1.23 -9.90 14.14
CA VAL A 467 1.89 -8.60 13.99
C VAL A 467 0.83 -7.52 13.86
N THR A 468 0.93 -6.46 14.65
CA THR A 468 0.08 -5.29 14.49
C THR A 468 0.85 -4.01 14.25
N PHE A 469 0.15 -3.06 13.64
CA PHE A 469 0.63 -1.73 13.36
C PHE A 469 -0.50 -0.72 13.47
N GLY A 470 -0.11 0.56 13.45
CA GLY A 470 -1.00 1.68 13.66
C GLY A 470 -0.73 2.35 15.00
N ILE A 471 -1.51 3.36 15.30
CA ILE A 471 -1.27 4.27 16.43
C ILE A 471 -2.02 3.87 17.71
N ASP A 472 -2.80 2.78 17.65
CA ASP A 472 -3.70 2.35 18.73
C ASP A 472 -3.27 0.99 19.35
N GLY A 473 -2.04 0.53 19.08
CA GLY A 473 -1.54 -0.78 19.49
C GLY A 473 -1.60 -1.00 21.00
N GLU A 474 -1.03 -0.07 21.78
CA GLU A 474 -1.00 -0.12 23.24
C GLU A 474 -2.41 -0.23 23.86
N VAL A 475 -3.37 0.48 23.30
CA VAL A 475 -4.77 0.51 23.77
C VAL A 475 -5.48 -0.81 23.50
N PHE A 476 -5.27 -1.40 22.33
CA PHE A 476 -5.97 -2.61 21.91
C PHE A 476 -5.25 -3.90 22.31
N ARG A 477 -4.03 -3.81 22.83
CA ARG A 477 -3.16 -4.95 23.17
C ARG A 477 -3.86 -6.07 23.94
N GLU A 478 -4.46 -5.76 25.10
CA GLU A 478 -5.14 -6.77 25.93
C GLU A 478 -6.40 -7.31 25.25
N LYS A 479 -7.18 -6.44 24.59
CA LYS A 479 -8.37 -6.87 23.83
C LYS A 479 -8.00 -7.83 22.69
N ILE A 480 -6.90 -7.55 21.99
CA ILE A 480 -6.38 -8.40 20.91
C ILE A 480 -5.94 -9.74 21.48
N LYS A 481 -5.18 -9.75 22.58
CA LYS A 481 -4.77 -10.98 23.27
C LYS A 481 -5.98 -11.83 23.68
N ASP A 482 -7.00 -11.21 24.23
CA ASP A 482 -8.23 -11.90 24.61
C ASP A 482 -8.98 -12.49 23.42
N MET A 483 -9.02 -11.81 22.28
CA MET A 483 -9.73 -12.29 21.08
C MET A 483 -8.94 -13.35 20.29
N TRP A 484 -7.63 -13.16 20.17
CA TRP A 484 -6.75 -13.93 19.27
C TRP A 484 -5.87 -14.94 19.98
N GLY A 485 -5.76 -14.87 21.31
CA GLY A 485 -5.06 -15.86 22.14
C GLY A 485 -3.54 -15.69 22.19
N CYS A 486 -2.98 -14.66 21.55
CA CYS A 486 -1.56 -14.30 21.62
C CYS A 486 -1.42 -12.78 21.70
N TYR A 487 -0.32 -12.32 22.31
CA TYR A 487 -0.01 -10.89 22.32
C TYR A 487 0.39 -10.45 20.91
N PRO A 488 -0.11 -9.30 20.43
CA PRO A 488 0.39 -8.75 19.19
C PRO A 488 1.83 -8.24 19.37
N LEU A 489 2.66 -8.46 18.35
CA LEU A 489 3.93 -7.78 18.16
C LEU A 489 3.68 -6.47 17.43
N ASP A 490 3.92 -5.35 18.09
CA ASP A 490 3.77 -4.03 17.47
C ASP A 490 5.05 -3.61 16.74
N PHE A 491 4.86 -2.96 15.58
CA PHE A 491 5.89 -2.16 14.94
C PHE A 491 5.38 -0.77 14.57
N HIS A 492 6.31 0.18 14.49
CA HIS A 492 6.05 1.55 14.10
C HIS A 492 6.69 1.88 12.75
N GLY A 493 5.91 2.54 11.90
CA GLY A 493 6.31 3.00 10.58
C GLY A 493 5.22 3.88 9.97
N CYS A 494 5.54 4.50 8.84
CA CYS A 494 4.60 5.27 8.02
C CYS A 494 4.98 5.17 6.54
N THR A 495 4.25 5.88 5.68
CA THR A 495 4.52 5.86 4.24
C THR A 495 5.88 6.48 3.88
N GLU A 496 6.35 7.47 4.61
CA GLU A 496 7.67 8.08 4.39
C GLU A 496 8.82 7.23 4.97
N ALA A 497 8.53 6.44 6.01
CA ALA A 497 9.47 5.59 6.73
C ALA A 497 8.82 4.23 7.07
N PRO A 498 8.85 3.24 6.16
CA PRO A 498 8.05 2.01 6.27
C PRO A 498 8.23 1.23 7.56
N VAL A 499 9.45 1.22 8.11
CA VAL A 499 9.80 0.59 9.39
C VAL A 499 10.78 1.50 10.12
N ILE A 500 10.44 1.87 11.35
CA ILE A 500 11.25 2.71 12.25
C ILE A 500 11.72 1.89 13.45
N ALA A 501 10.80 1.16 14.07
CA ALA A 501 11.09 0.34 15.24
C ALA A 501 10.07 -0.81 15.34
N MET A 502 10.42 -1.87 16.05
CA MET A 502 9.54 -3.00 16.33
C MET A 502 9.81 -3.59 17.71
N GLN A 503 8.81 -4.20 18.32
CA GLN A 503 8.98 -4.92 19.58
C GLN A 503 9.86 -6.16 19.39
N ALA A 504 10.50 -6.60 20.48
CA ALA A 504 11.06 -7.94 20.57
C ALA A 504 9.98 -8.94 21.05
N TRP A 505 10.36 -10.20 21.27
CA TRP A 505 9.46 -11.27 21.73
C TRP A 505 8.90 -11.08 23.15
N ASP A 506 9.38 -10.09 23.90
CA ASP A 506 8.77 -9.68 25.18
C ASP A 506 7.56 -8.76 24.99
N HIS A 507 7.34 -8.28 23.75
CA HIS A 507 6.25 -7.41 23.37
C HIS A 507 6.13 -6.13 24.23
N SER A 508 7.27 -5.60 24.70
CA SER A 508 7.34 -4.44 25.59
C SER A 508 7.53 -3.13 24.82
N GLY A 509 8.68 -2.46 24.95
CA GLY A 509 9.04 -1.32 24.12
C GLY A 509 9.45 -1.75 22.71
N MET A 510 9.32 -0.83 21.75
CA MET A 510 9.84 -1.03 20.40
C MET A 510 11.30 -0.61 20.33
N THR A 511 12.14 -1.44 19.73
CA THR A 511 13.56 -1.19 19.46
C THR A 511 13.74 -0.62 18.06
N PHE A 512 14.52 0.46 17.93
CA PHE A 512 14.76 1.13 16.65
C PHE A 512 15.59 0.31 15.67
N VAL A 513 15.32 0.49 14.38
CA VAL A 513 16.09 -0.08 13.28
C VAL A 513 17.16 0.93 12.83
N PRO A 514 18.45 0.55 12.75
CA PRO A 514 19.54 1.50 12.52
C PRO A 514 19.74 1.93 11.07
N HIS A 515 19.27 1.14 10.10
CA HIS A 515 19.79 1.19 8.72
C HIS A 515 18.78 1.65 7.66
N LEU A 516 17.51 1.92 8.00
CA LEU A 516 16.54 2.47 7.03
C LEU A 516 16.47 3.99 7.03
N ASN A 517 16.56 4.59 8.21
CA ASN A 517 16.47 6.03 8.40
C ASN A 517 17.55 6.48 9.40
N PHE A 518 18.17 7.62 9.13
CA PHE A 518 18.89 8.36 10.15
C PHE A 518 17.87 9.04 11.05
N LEU A 519 18.00 8.90 12.36
CA LEU A 519 16.98 9.26 13.35
C LEU A 519 17.45 10.45 14.19
N GLU A 520 16.61 11.47 14.26
CA GLU A 520 16.77 12.66 15.09
C GLU A 520 15.52 12.87 15.93
N PHE A 521 15.68 13.49 17.10
CA PHE A 521 14.61 13.62 18.10
C PHE A 521 14.52 15.05 18.63
N ILE A 522 13.36 15.67 18.56
CA ILE A 522 13.12 17.01 19.13
C ILE A 522 12.36 16.85 20.44
N PRO A 523 12.83 17.37 21.59
CA PRO A 523 12.08 17.29 22.84
C PRO A 523 10.69 17.92 22.70
N GLU A 524 9.67 17.33 23.34
CA GLU A 524 8.27 17.77 23.22
C GLU A 524 8.09 19.29 23.42
N LYS A 525 8.73 19.87 24.43
CA LYS A 525 8.65 21.32 24.71
C LYS A 525 9.16 22.17 23.55
N ASP A 526 10.27 21.76 22.93
CA ASP A 526 10.88 22.46 21.80
C ASP A 526 10.08 22.23 20.52
N ALA A 527 9.51 21.04 20.35
CA ALA A 527 8.62 20.73 19.23
C ALA A 527 7.38 21.62 19.25
N LEU A 528 6.72 21.76 20.41
CA LEU A 528 5.57 22.64 20.60
C LEU A 528 5.96 24.11 20.39
N ARG A 529 7.04 24.57 21.00
CA ARG A 529 7.53 25.95 20.83
C ARG A 529 7.84 26.28 19.36
N SER A 530 8.46 25.36 18.62
CA SER A 530 8.79 25.57 17.19
C SER A 530 7.57 25.70 16.28
N ARG A 531 6.38 25.35 16.78
CA ARG A 531 5.12 25.53 16.06
C ARG A 531 4.50 26.88 16.35
N GLU A 532 4.74 27.39 17.54
CA GLU A 532 4.27 28.71 17.98
C GLU A 532 5.16 29.83 17.46
N ASP A 533 6.47 29.57 17.38
CA ASP A 533 7.48 30.52 16.92
C ASP A 533 8.26 29.94 15.74
N ILE A 534 7.96 30.44 14.54
CA ILE A 534 8.61 30.02 13.27
C ILE A 534 10.11 30.36 13.28
N ALA A 535 10.56 31.36 14.05
CA ALA A 535 11.96 31.72 14.15
C ALA A 535 12.74 30.79 15.08
N PHE A 536 12.05 30.08 15.99
CA PHE A 536 12.68 29.13 16.90
C PHE A 536 13.10 27.86 16.16
N LYS A 537 14.42 27.62 16.10
CA LYS A 537 14.99 26.39 15.57
C LYS A 537 15.20 25.40 16.72
N PRO A 538 14.43 24.29 16.78
CA PRO A 538 14.59 23.33 17.86
C PRO A 538 15.89 22.55 17.71
N ARG A 539 16.53 22.23 18.84
CA ARG A 539 17.68 21.32 18.86
C ARG A 539 17.18 19.88 18.68
N THR A 540 17.87 19.11 17.85
CA THR A 540 17.65 17.66 17.75
C THR A 540 18.62 16.90 18.64
N PHE A 541 18.25 15.70 19.06
CA PHE A 541 19.07 14.72 19.76
C PHE A 541 19.24 13.48 18.87
N LEU A 542 20.38 12.81 19.00
CA LEU A 542 20.67 11.51 18.38
C LEU A 542 20.33 10.37 19.32
N MET A 543 20.31 9.14 18.79
CA MET A 543 19.95 7.93 19.55
C MET A 543 20.77 7.73 20.83
N ASN A 544 22.06 8.04 20.81
CA ASN A 544 22.95 7.92 21.98
C ASN A 544 22.82 9.09 22.98
N GLU A 545 22.04 10.12 22.65
CA GLU A 545 21.80 11.30 23.49
C GLU A 545 20.43 11.25 24.18
N LEU A 546 19.64 10.19 23.96
CA LEU A 546 18.27 10.08 24.43
C LEU A 546 18.14 9.78 25.92
N GLU A 547 17.21 10.49 26.55
CA GLU A 547 16.72 10.22 27.91
C GLU A 547 15.25 9.81 27.88
N PRO A 548 14.75 9.06 28.89
CA PRO A 548 13.33 8.80 29.03
C PRO A 548 12.50 10.10 28.98
N GLY A 549 11.52 10.15 28.10
CA GLY A 549 10.77 11.38 27.81
C GLY A 549 10.09 11.37 26.45
N ASN A 550 9.36 12.44 26.15
CA ASN A 550 8.63 12.60 24.90
C ASN A 550 9.42 13.40 23.87
N TYR A 551 9.46 12.90 22.63
CA TYR A 551 10.17 13.52 21.52
C TYR A 551 9.38 13.42 20.22
N GLU A 552 9.42 14.47 19.40
CA GLU A 552 9.02 14.40 18.01
C GLU A 552 10.12 13.70 17.19
N LEU A 553 9.71 12.74 16.36
CA LEU A 553 10.60 12.00 15.49
C LEU A 553 10.88 12.75 14.17
N VAL A 554 12.16 12.87 13.84
CA VAL A 554 12.68 13.44 12.60
C VAL A 554 13.52 12.38 11.88
N ILE A 555 13.33 12.26 10.57
CA ILE A 555 14.02 11.24 9.77
C ILE A 555 14.77 11.84 8.59
N THR A 556 15.92 11.26 8.27
CA THR A 556 16.52 11.34 6.93
C THR A 556 16.50 9.95 6.33
N SER A 557 15.79 9.77 5.21
CA SER A 557 15.72 8.50 4.51
C SER A 557 17.08 8.12 3.95
N LEU A 558 17.50 6.89 4.19
CA LEU A 558 18.75 6.34 3.66
C LEU A 558 18.51 5.65 2.30
N HIS A 559 19.56 5.07 1.72
CA HIS A 559 19.48 4.24 0.50
C HIS A 559 18.89 4.95 -0.73
N GLY A 560 19.11 6.27 -0.83
CA GLY A 560 18.61 7.11 -1.92
C GLY A 560 17.16 7.58 -1.76
N GLY A 561 16.57 7.44 -0.57
CA GLY A 561 15.28 8.04 -0.26
C GLY A 561 15.33 9.59 -0.25
N PRO A 562 14.19 10.28 -0.43
CA PRO A 562 14.18 11.72 -0.69
C PRO A 562 14.05 12.59 0.57
N PHE A 563 13.54 12.05 1.69
CA PHE A 563 13.21 12.85 2.86
C PHE A 563 14.47 13.14 3.68
N ILE A 564 14.72 14.42 3.99
CA ILE A 564 15.92 14.91 4.66
C ILE A 564 15.52 15.77 5.83
N ARG A 565 15.96 15.41 7.04
CA ARG A 565 15.56 16.04 8.31
C ARG A 565 14.05 16.31 8.35
N TYR A 566 13.28 15.34 7.88
CA TYR A 566 11.85 15.43 7.66
C TYR A 566 11.11 15.19 8.97
N ARG A 567 10.31 16.18 9.36
CA ARG A 567 9.45 16.11 10.56
C ARG A 567 8.23 15.25 10.26
N LEU A 568 8.14 14.09 10.90
CA LEU A 568 7.00 13.18 10.74
C LEU A 568 5.72 13.69 11.41
N GLY A 569 5.87 14.57 12.41
CA GLY A 569 4.79 14.95 13.32
C GLY A 569 4.38 13.81 14.27
N HIS A 570 5.24 12.79 14.44
CA HIS A 570 5.02 11.67 15.35
C HIS A 570 5.67 11.97 16.68
N MET A 571 4.88 12.04 17.75
CA MET A 571 5.37 12.07 19.12
C MET A 571 5.58 10.64 19.61
N VAL A 572 6.79 10.34 20.04
CA VAL A 572 7.19 9.07 20.64
C VAL A 572 7.66 9.29 22.06
N LYS A 573 7.44 8.30 22.92
CA LYS A 573 7.95 8.28 24.28
C LYS A 573 9.11 7.30 24.35
N ILE A 574 10.28 7.79 24.71
CA ILE A 574 11.41 6.95 25.09
C ILE A 574 11.13 6.42 26.48
N LEU A 575 10.98 5.11 26.60
CA LEU A 575 10.66 4.40 27.84
C LEU A 575 11.91 4.20 28.69
N SER A 576 13.01 3.80 28.04
CA SER A 576 14.30 3.51 28.66
C SER A 576 15.42 3.62 27.64
N ARG A 577 16.66 3.76 28.11
CA ARG A 577 17.86 3.78 27.25
C ARG A 577 18.27 2.40 26.73
N ARG A 578 17.80 1.33 27.38
CA ARG A 578 18.07 -0.07 27.06
C ARG A 578 16.93 -0.96 27.56
N ASN A 579 16.81 -2.16 27.01
CA ASN A 579 15.96 -3.22 27.55
C ASN A 579 16.82 -4.14 28.42
N ASP A 580 16.75 -4.00 29.73
CA ASP A 580 17.56 -4.80 30.67
C ASP A 580 17.14 -6.27 30.70
N ASN A 581 15.84 -6.55 30.58
CA ASN A 581 15.30 -7.91 30.63
C ASN A 581 15.83 -8.77 29.47
N LEU A 582 15.94 -8.17 28.29
CA LEU A 582 16.44 -8.85 27.10
C LEU A 582 17.92 -8.58 26.84
N ASN A 583 18.58 -7.69 27.59
CA ASN A 583 19.93 -7.20 27.32
C ASN A 583 20.08 -6.62 25.89
N ILE A 584 19.20 -5.69 25.53
CA ILE A 584 19.28 -4.92 24.28
C ILE A 584 19.74 -3.51 24.64
N ASP A 585 20.88 -3.08 24.12
CA ASP A 585 21.53 -1.80 24.47
C ASP A 585 21.01 -0.60 23.64
N ILE A 586 19.80 -0.72 23.11
CA ILE A 586 19.17 0.29 22.24
C ILE A 586 17.96 0.88 22.98
N PRO A 587 17.74 2.21 22.91
CA PRO A 587 16.56 2.85 23.48
C PRO A 587 15.25 2.21 23.06
N GLN A 588 14.34 2.09 24.02
CA GLN A 588 13.02 1.49 23.83
C GLN A 588 11.97 2.60 23.71
N MET A 589 11.07 2.51 22.74
CA MET A 589 10.07 3.54 22.49
C MET A 589 8.64 3.01 22.42
N SER A 590 7.68 3.89 22.71
CA SER A 590 6.27 3.72 22.35
C SER A 590 5.77 4.92 21.56
N PHE A 591 4.73 4.73 20.76
CA PHE A 591 4.07 5.82 20.06
C PHE A 591 3.06 6.51 20.99
N VAL A 592 3.05 7.84 21.02
CA VAL A 592 2.12 8.61 21.85
C VAL A 592 0.96 9.15 21.01
N ALA A 593 1.27 10.05 20.09
CA ALA A 593 0.27 10.76 19.30
C ALA A 593 0.90 11.38 18.05
N ARG A 594 0.04 11.82 17.14
CA ARG A 594 0.45 12.82 16.14
C ARG A 594 0.35 14.19 16.78
N ILE A 595 1.39 15.00 16.62
CA ILE A 595 1.34 16.41 17.00
C ILE A 595 1.05 17.30 15.80
N ASP A 596 0.95 16.78 14.59
CA ASP A 596 0.62 17.58 13.41
C ASP A 596 -0.83 18.03 13.31
N ASP A 597 -1.14 18.79 12.27
CA ASP A 597 -2.44 19.38 11.98
C ASP A 597 -3.46 18.35 11.44
N GLN A 598 -3.28 17.08 11.84
CA GLN A 598 -4.09 15.95 11.42
C GLN A 598 -4.55 15.11 12.61
N ILE A 599 -5.81 14.69 12.57
CA ILE A 599 -6.40 13.74 13.51
C ILE A 599 -6.53 12.38 12.81
N ASP A 600 -5.75 11.41 13.28
CA ASP A 600 -5.83 10.02 12.80
C ASP A 600 -6.78 9.20 13.69
N ILE A 601 -7.80 8.61 13.07
CA ILE A 601 -8.73 7.68 13.73
C ILE A 601 -8.56 6.28 13.14
N ALA A 602 -8.18 5.35 14.02
CA ALA A 602 -8.05 3.92 13.73
C ALA A 602 -7.06 3.55 12.61
N GLY A 603 -6.19 4.48 12.18
CA GLY A 603 -5.26 4.29 11.06
C GLY A 603 -5.87 4.47 9.66
N PHE A 604 -7.18 4.74 9.56
CA PHE A 604 -7.91 4.86 8.29
C PHE A 604 -7.92 6.31 7.79
N THR A 605 -8.52 7.22 8.56
CA THR A 605 -8.69 8.62 8.18
C THR A 605 -7.66 9.51 8.85
N ARG A 606 -7.27 10.60 8.16
CA ARG A 606 -6.40 11.66 8.67
C ARG A 606 -7.08 12.99 8.38
N LEU A 607 -7.91 13.45 9.31
CA LEU A 607 -8.72 14.66 9.14
C LEU A 607 -7.91 15.89 9.53
N GLY A 608 -7.73 16.80 8.59
CA GLY A 608 -7.19 18.13 8.86
C GLY A 608 -8.28 19.16 9.11
N GLU A 609 -7.86 20.33 9.61
CA GLU A 609 -8.74 21.45 9.96
C GLU A 609 -9.74 21.80 8.86
N LYS A 610 -9.27 21.95 7.61
CA LYS A 610 -10.11 22.35 6.47
C LYS A 610 -11.28 21.38 6.19
N ILE A 611 -11.12 20.07 6.39
CA ILE A 611 -12.21 19.11 6.14
C ILE A 611 -13.25 19.20 7.24
N ILE A 612 -12.81 19.28 8.50
CA ILE A 612 -13.71 19.43 9.64
C ILE A 612 -14.48 20.76 9.50
N TRP A 613 -13.77 21.86 9.20
CA TRP A 613 -14.38 23.16 8.93
C TRP A 613 -15.43 23.07 7.82
N ARG A 614 -15.05 22.48 6.68
CA ARG A 614 -15.96 22.35 5.53
C ARG A 614 -17.15 21.45 5.84
N ALA A 615 -16.99 20.42 6.66
CA ALA A 615 -18.11 19.58 7.09
C ALA A 615 -19.09 20.37 7.96
N ILE A 616 -18.59 21.21 8.87
CA ILE A 616 -19.43 22.10 9.68
C ILE A 616 -20.12 23.15 8.79
N GLU A 617 -19.42 23.79 7.87
CA GLU A 617 -20.02 24.75 6.94
C GLU A 617 -21.11 24.12 6.05
N ASN A 618 -20.82 22.95 5.46
CA ASN A 618 -21.78 22.24 4.63
C ASN A 618 -23.03 21.79 5.42
N SER A 619 -22.88 21.57 6.73
CA SER A 619 -24.00 21.20 7.62
C SER A 619 -25.00 22.34 7.83
N ARG A 620 -24.65 23.57 7.43
CA ARG A 620 -25.44 24.81 7.55
C ARG A 620 -25.84 25.17 8.98
N LEU A 621 -25.09 24.69 9.97
CA LEU A 621 -25.28 25.02 11.36
C LEU A 621 -24.67 26.38 11.69
N GLU A 622 -25.34 27.17 12.53
CA GLU A 622 -24.78 28.41 13.06
C GLU A 622 -23.87 28.15 14.27
N TYR A 623 -22.60 28.55 14.17
CA TYR A 623 -21.62 28.39 15.25
C TYR A 623 -20.75 29.65 15.41
N VAL A 624 -20.06 29.74 16.54
CA VAL A 624 -19.08 30.79 16.86
C VAL A 624 -17.69 30.32 16.47
N ASP A 625 -17.24 29.20 17.04
CA ASP A 625 -15.95 28.57 16.74
C ASP A 625 -15.95 27.10 17.20
N TRP A 626 -14.88 26.36 16.90
CA TRP A 626 -14.75 24.95 17.24
C TRP A 626 -13.31 24.50 17.47
N VAL A 627 -13.11 23.43 18.24
CA VAL A 627 -11.83 22.72 18.34
C VAL A 627 -12.06 21.22 18.29
N ALA A 628 -11.09 20.46 17.78
CA ALA A 628 -11.16 19.02 17.63
C ALA A 628 -9.86 18.35 18.08
N ARG A 629 -9.98 17.20 18.75
CA ARG A 629 -8.84 16.33 19.08
C ARG A 629 -9.24 14.87 19.01
N LYS A 630 -8.24 14.01 18.88
CA LYS A 630 -8.41 12.59 19.16
C LYS A 630 -8.53 12.39 20.67
N GLU A 631 -9.50 11.58 21.09
CA GLU A 631 -9.57 11.08 22.46
C GLU A 631 -9.73 9.57 22.49
N MET A 632 -9.23 8.99 23.58
CA MET A 632 -9.37 7.57 23.87
C MET A 632 -10.39 7.36 24.98
N ARG A 633 -11.50 6.70 24.64
CA ARG A 633 -12.44 6.10 25.61
C ARG A 633 -12.39 4.58 25.44
N GLU A 634 -13.54 3.91 25.36
CA GLU A 634 -13.57 2.49 24.98
C GLU A 634 -13.07 2.23 23.55
N LYS A 635 -13.21 3.25 22.69
CA LYS A 635 -12.81 3.29 21.28
C LYS A 635 -12.19 4.66 20.98
N PRO A 636 -11.32 4.79 19.96
CA PRO A 636 -10.84 6.08 19.50
C PRO A 636 -12.00 6.90 18.94
N ILE A 637 -12.09 8.16 19.37
CA ILE A 637 -13.11 9.11 18.92
C ILE A 637 -12.47 10.37 18.35
N LEU A 638 -13.17 10.97 17.40
CA LEU A 638 -12.98 12.35 16.97
C LEU A 638 -13.89 13.20 17.87
N HIS A 639 -13.31 13.85 18.87
CA HIS A 639 -14.07 14.71 19.76
C HIS A 639 -14.04 16.14 19.23
N LEU A 640 -15.21 16.65 18.85
CA LEU A 640 -15.42 18.01 18.37
C LEU A 640 -16.12 18.82 19.45
N TYR A 641 -15.52 19.93 19.86
CA TYR A 641 -16.08 20.89 20.80
C TYR A 641 -16.54 22.12 20.02
N VAL A 642 -17.82 22.46 20.09
CA VAL A 642 -18.41 23.53 19.26
C VAL A 642 -19.17 24.51 20.13
N GLU A 643 -18.91 25.80 19.97
CA GLU A 643 -19.74 26.86 20.55
C GLU A 643 -20.83 27.25 19.53
N MET A 644 -22.09 26.95 19.81
CA MET A 644 -23.20 27.18 18.87
C MET A 644 -23.72 28.62 18.94
N LYS A 645 -24.27 29.11 17.83
CA LYS A 645 -24.84 30.46 17.69
C LYS A 645 -26.31 30.39 17.26
N GLY A 646 -27.06 31.45 17.56
CA GLY A 646 -28.43 31.64 17.05
C GLY A 646 -29.40 30.55 17.52
N ASP A 647 -30.31 30.17 16.64
CA ASP A 647 -31.36 29.18 16.90
C ASP A 647 -30.79 27.76 17.11
N ASP A 648 -29.61 27.48 16.53
CA ASP A 648 -28.95 26.17 16.62
C ASP A 648 -28.39 25.84 18.00
N ARG A 649 -28.38 26.81 18.93
CA ARG A 649 -28.07 26.57 20.35
C ARG A 649 -29.02 25.59 21.02
N ASN A 650 -30.27 25.54 20.55
CA ASN A 650 -31.29 24.65 21.08
C ASN A 650 -31.41 23.34 20.28
N THR A 651 -30.60 23.18 19.22
CA THR A 651 -30.60 21.96 18.42
C THR A 651 -29.99 20.81 19.24
N PRO A 652 -30.65 19.65 19.33
CA PRO A 652 -30.11 18.49 20.02
C PRO A 652 -28.74 18.08 19.47
N VAL A 653 -27.79 17.77 20.36
CA VAL A 653 -26.41 17.43 19.99
C VAL A 653 -26.33 16.23 19.04
N GLU A 654 -27.29 15.31 19.12
CA GLU A 654 -27.40 14.15 18.23
C GLU A 654 -27.66 14.56 16.79
N LYS A 655 -28.52 15.57 16.56
CA LYS A 655 -28.82 16.09 15.21
C LYS A 655 -27.63 16.85 14.64
N ILE A 656 -26.94 17.63 15.46
CA ILE A 656 -25.70 18.32 15.07
C ILE A 656 -24.64 17.28 14.66
N ALA A 657 -24.46 16.25 15.49
CA ALA A 657 -23.55 15.15 15.22
C ALA A 657 -23.94 14.35 13.97
N GLU A 658 -25.21 14.12 13.70
CA GLU A 658 -25.68 13.46 12.47
C GLU A 658 -25.36 14.28 11.21
N SER A 659 -25.63 15.59 11.24
CA SER A 659 -25.39 16.48 10.10
C SER A 659 -23.90 16.56 9.75
N ILE A 660 -23.05 16.85 10.74
CA ILE A 660 -21.59 16.93 10.54
C ILE A 660 -21.02 15.56 10.15
N HIS A 661 -21.50 14.48 10.75
CA HIS A 661 -21.06 13.13 10.42
C HIS A 661 -21.38 12.75 8.97
N ALA A 662 -22.57 13.12 8.47
CA ALA A 662 -22.95 12.88 7.08
C ALA A 662 -22.02 13.61 6.10
N GLU A 663 -21.71 14.88 6.39
CA GLU A 663 -20.78 15.68 5.56
C GLU A 663 -19.34 15.17 5.61
N LEU A 664 -18.84 14.75 6.78
CA LEU A 664 -17.53 14.11 6.90
C LEU A 664 -17.42 12.85 6.02
N LYS A 665 -18.48 12.04 5.93
CA LYS A 665 -18.50 10.86 5.05
C LYS A 665 -18.45 11.22 3.56
N LEU A 666 -19.04 12.34 3.17
CA LEU A 666 -19.00 12.81 1.78
C LEU A 666 -17.62 13.40 1.43
N LEU A 667 -16.99 14.08 2.38
CA LEU A 667 -15.73 14.80 2.18
C LEU A 667 -14.48 13.91 2.32
N ASP A 668 -14.54 12.83 3.09
CA ASP A 668 -13.41 11.92 3.33
C ASP A 668 -13.82 10.44 3.20
N THR A 669 -13.40 9.81 2.10
CA THR A 669 -13.69 8.38 1.85
C THR A 669 -13.16 7.46 2.96
N PRO A 670 -11.92 7.61 3.47
CA PRO A 670 -11.45 6.79 4.58
C PRO A 670 -12.30 6.92 5.86
N TYR A 671 -12.86 8.10 6.14
CA TYR A 671 -13.79 8.30 7.25
C TYR A 671 -15.10 7.54 7.06
N ALA A 672 -15.66 7.52 5.84
CA ALA A 672 -16.84 6.73 5.53
C ALA A 672 -16.61 5.22 5.70
N GLU A 673 -15.41 4.74 5.39
CA GLU A 673 -15.02 3.33 5.55
C GLU A 673 -14.94 2.87 7.01
N LEU A 674 -14.72 3.78 7.97
CA LEU A 674 -14.76 3.46 9.40
C LEU A 674 -16.12 2.88 9.81
N GLU A 675 -17.21 3.45 9.30
CA GLU A 675 -18.56 3.01 9.65
C GLU A 675 -18.92 1.73 8.88
N SER A 676 -18.72 1.70 7.56
CA SER A 676 -19.10 0.54 6.75
C SER A 676 -18.29 -0.71 7.13
N PHE A 677 -16.98 -0.58 7.34
CA PHE A 677 -16.10 -1.72 7.57
C PHE A 677 -15.82 -2.01 9.05
N ILE A 678 -15.55 -1.00 9.88
CA ILE A 678 -15.25 -1.21 11.31
C ILE A 678 -16.53 -1.13 12.15
N GLY A 679 -17.53 -0.39 11.70
CA GLY A 679 -18.74 -0.10 12.49
C GLY A 679 -18.43 0.91 13.58
N LEU A 680 -17.40 1.71 13.35
CA LEU A 680 -16.99 2.79 14.21
C LEU A 680 -17.63 4.06 13.68
N ARG A 681 -18.49 4.68 14.49
CA ARG A 681 -18.96 6.05 14.30
C ARG A 681 -18.17 6.93 15.27
N PRO A 682 -17.06 7.54 14.84
CA PRO A 682 -16.09 8.10 15.77
C PRO A 682 -16.41 9.52 16.24
N LEU A 683 -17.32 10.25 15.58
CA LEU A 683 -17.63 11.63 15.93
C LEU A 683 -18.41 11.70 17.26
N MET A 684 -17.85 12.42 18.21
CA MET A 684 -18.51 12.85 19.44
C MET A 684 -18.51 14.37 19.48
N ILE A 685 -19.63 14.97 19.90
CA ILE A 685 -19.74 16.43 19.99
C ILE A 685 -20.02 16.83 21.44
N THR A 686 -19.28 17.82 21.92
CA THR A 686 -19.57 18.55 23.15
C THR A 686 -19.88 19.99 22.82
N LEU A 687 -21.04 20.47 23.25
CA LEU A 687 -21.42 21.88 23.07
C LEU A 687 -20.73 22.72 24.15
N LEU A 688 -20.01 23.75 23.72
CA LEU A 688 -19.35 24.71 24.58
C LEU A 688 -20.33 25.81 25.04
N PRO A 689 -20.13 26.39 26.24
CA PRO A 689 -20.96 27.48 26.71
C PRO A 689 -20.76 28.75 25.86
N GLU A 690 -21.77 29.62 25.85
CA GLU A 690 -21.68 30.91 25.16
C GLU A 690 -20.52 31.75 25.72
N GLY A 691 -19.70 32.28 24.82
CA GLY A 691 -18.54 33.11 25.13
C GLY A 691 -17.31 32.32 25.59
N ALA A 692 -17.28 31.00 25.44
CA ALA A 692 -16.11 30.18 25.80
C ALA A 692 -14.86 30.66 25.05
N PHE A 693 -14.94 30.78 23.73
CA PHE A 693 -13.81 31.22 22.91
C PHE A 693 -13.44 32.68 23.18
N LYS A 694 -14.44 33.56 23.35
CA LYS A 694 -14.20 34.97 23.70
C LYS A 694 -13.47 35.11 25.04
N THR A 695 -13.83 34.30 26.04
CA THR A 695 -13.19 34.32 27.36
C THR A 695 -11.77 33.79 27.28
N TYR A 696 -11.53 32.77 26.44
CA TYR A 696 -10.19 32.27 26.15
C TYR A 696 -9.31 33.34 25.52
N GLU A 697 -9.79 34.04 24.49
CA GLU A 697 -9.04 35.13 23.84
C GLU A 697 -8.67 36.24 24.82
N LEU A 698 -9.57 36.61 25.74
CA LEU A 698 -9.30 37.62 26.76
C LEU A 698 -8.21 37.17 27.75
N ARG A 699 -8.21 35.89 28.14
CA ARG A 699 -7.17 35.32 29.01
C ARG A 699 -5.80 35.33 28.30
N GLN A 700 -5.76 34.92 27.03
CA GLN A 700 -4.51 34.91 26.26
C GLN A 700 -3.94 36.32 26.06
N LYS A 701 -4.80 37.31 25.77
CA LYS A 701 -4.41 38.72 25.69
C LYS A 701 -3.87 39.26 27.03
N ALA A 702 -4.52 38.91 28.14
CA ALA A 702 -4.07 39.31 29.48
C ALA A 702 -2.73 38.66 29.87
N ALA A 703 -2.45 37.46 29.35
CA ALA A 703 -1.17 36.77 29.50
C ALA A 703 -0.06 37.28 28.56
N GLY A 704 -0.36 38.28 27.70
CA GLY A 704 0.61 38.86 26.77
C GLY A 704 0.88 38.00 25.52
N ALA A 705 -0.04 37.11 25.15
CA ALA A 705 0.10 36.28 23.96
C ALA A 705 0.11 37.14 22.67
N ASP A 706 0.99 36.78 21.73
CA ASP A 706 1.05 37.38 20.40
C ASP A 706 -0.28 37.15 19.64
N LEU A 707 -0.62 38.02 18.68
CA LEU A 707 -1.88 38.00 17.90
C LEU A 707 -2.18 36.63 17.26
N ALA A 708 -1.15 35.87 16.90
CA ALA A 708 -1.28 34.52 16.37
C ALA A 708 -1.71 33.45 17.41
N HIS A 709 -1.51 33.73 18.70
CA HIS A 709 -1.74 32.82 19.85
C HIS A 709 -2.90 33.26 20.75
N VAL A 710 -3.62 34.30 20.32
CA VAL A 710 -4.83 34.79 20.99
C VAL A 710 -5.96 33.77 20.87
N LYS A 711 -6.02 33.01 19.78
CA LYS A 711 -7.08 32.02 19.51
C LYS A 711 -6.61 30.61 19.84
N ALA A 712 -7.56 29.76 20.23
CA ALA A 712 -7.29 28.34 20.45
C ALA A 712 -6.98 27.65 19.11
N THR A 713 -5.99 26.76 19.10
CA THR A 713 -5.70 25.93 17.92
C THR A 713 -6.84 24.94 17.68
N HIS A 714 -7.38 24.92 16.47
CA HIS A 714 -8.53 24.08 16.13
C HIS A 714 -8.22 22.58 16.14
N ILE A 715 -6.98 22.17 15.87
CA ILE A 715 -6.60 20.75 15.82
C ILE A 715 -5.63 20.41 16.94
N ASN A 716 -5.95 19.33 17.68
CA ASN A 716 -5.18 18.80 18.79
C ASN A 716 -4.79 19.86 19.86
N PRO A 717 -5.74 20.70 20.34
CA PRO A 717 -5.45 21.60 21.46
C PRO A 717 -5.04 20.81 22.71
N GLY A 718 -4.12 21.37 23.49
CA GLY A 718 -3.66 20.78 24.74
C GLY A 718 -4.77 20.63 25.78
N GLU A 719 -4.54 19.76 26.77
CA GLU A 719 -5.52 19.48 27.84
C GLU A 719 -5.95 20.74 28.58
N GLU A 720 -5.01 21.62 28.93
CA GLU A 720 -5.31 22.88 29.63
C GLU A 720 -6.28 23.79 28.86
N THR A 721 -6.14 23.84 27.53
CA THR A 721 -7.03 24.61 26.65
C THR A 721 -8.42 23.99 26.63
N ILE A 722 -8.52 22.67 26.51
CA ILE A 722 -9.80 21.96 26.52
C ILE A 722 -10.51 22.13 27.87
N SER A 723 -9.82 21.89 28.99
CA SER A 723 -10.38 22.05 30.33
C SER A 723 -10.90 23.47 30.52
N PHE A 724 -10.16 24.49 30.08
CA PHE A 724 -10.63 25.87 30.17
C PHE A 724 -11.91 26.12 29.35
N LEU A 725 -11.95 25.70 28.08
CA LEU A 725 -13.12 25.90 27.21
C LEU A 725 -14.36 25.20 27.78
N VAL A 726 -14.19 24.01 28.38
CA VAL A 726 -15.28 23.25 29.01
C VAL A 726 -15.67 23.83 30.38
N ASP A 727 -14.72 24.16 31.25
CA ASP A 727 -14.94 24.57 32.65
C ASP A 727 -15.41 26.03 32.81
N THR A 728 -15.29 26.85 31.75
CA THR A 728 -16.00 28.14 31.69
C THR A 728 -17.52 27.95 31.94
N SER A 729 -18.03 26.72 31.79
CA SER A 729 -19.36 26.24 32.20
C SER A 729 -19.72 26.43 33.67
N VAL A 730 -18.75 26.40 34.60
CA VAL A 730 -19.01 26.47 36.04
C VAL A 730 -19.05 27.92 36.54
N SER A 731 -18.15 28.77 36.04
CA SER A 731 -18.03 30.17 36.48
C SER A 731 -19.12 31.08 35.92
N VAL A 732 -19.64 30.81 34.72
CA VAL A 732 -20.72 31.62 34.13
C VAL A 732 -22.06 31.26 34.78
N LYS A 733 -22.38 29.96 34.96
CA LYS A 733 -23.60 29.54 35.69
C LYS A 733 -23.65 30.06 37.13
N ALA A 734 -22.52 30.12 37.84
CA ALA A 734 -22.46 30.67 39.19
C ALA A 734 -22.72 32.19 39.24
N ARG A 735 -22.29 32.95 38.23
CA ARG A 735 -22.57 34.40 38.13
C ARG A 735 -24.00 34.71 37.72
N THR A 736 -24.60 33.95 36.80
CA THR A 736 -26.00 34.14 36.39
C THR A 736 -26.98 33.70 37.49
N ALA A 737 -26.67 32.63 38.24
CA ALA A 737 -27.45 32.23 39.41
C ALA A 737 -27.34 33.25 40.57
N ALA A 738 -26.17 33.85 40.77
CA ALA A 738 -25.99 34.92 41.77
C ALA A 738 -26.70 36.23 41.38
N GLN A 739 -26.78 36.57 40.08
CA GLN A 739 -27.52 37.74 39.60
C GLN A 739 -29.04 37.53 39.63
N ASN A 740 -29.54 36.34 39.32
CA ASN A 740 -30.98 36.02 39.37
C ASN A 740 -31.51 35.80 40.80
N ALA A 741 -30.62 35.57 41.79
CA ALA A 741 -30.98 35.55 43.21
C ALA A 741 -30.99 36.95 43.86
N SER A 742 -30.59 37.99 43.11
CA SER A 742 -30.54 39.38 43.55
C SER A 742 -31.54 40.30 42.83
N VAL A 743 -32.57 39.72 42.17
CA VAL A 743 -33.71 40.44 41.58
C VAL A 743 -35.00 40.07 42.31
#